data_AF-A0A1F4V739-F1
#
_entry.id   AF-A0A1F4V739-F1
#
_cell.length_a   1.000
_cell.length_b   1.000
_cell.length_c   1.000
_cell.angle_alpha   90.00
_cell.angle_beta   90.00
_cell.angle_gamma   90.00
#
_symmetry.space_group_name_H-M   'P 1'
#
loop_
_entity.id
_entity.type
_entity.pdbx_description
1 polymer ?
#
loop_
_entity_poly.entity_id
_entity_poly.type
_entity_poly.pdbx_seq_one_letter_code
_entity_poly.pdbx_strand_id
1 'polypeptide(L)'
;MPSKFIRIFKFSLVFAVFLTEIFLFDRYALAVDTTPPTTTYVQTPSSPDGKNNWYVTPVRFDLTATDLESGVKEINYRINEGIWQKVSFSDSLNLVQNPSFETTGGTTSGLASWDSTLIDSNITYSQDTTQYVSGYETASAKIVSTIGSGIWQGINNRNYFAVAGSFENMTASEWIKTSGVGESAFFKVYAITQDQYGTQTNVLMGQSSTISGTVGWTKLSLDFNTNVSNVIGVYMDIGFTGTGTIWADAVTISSAALPTTTTFTDGTDSENSKVEFYSVDFAENIETYSCTTPVKNCINFKLDQTPPGGWYDAGAIRSLQGSDHELYVYTNVIDPVSGISNLSDKYQYMTDKNPGSFGSFASLLNCNSSWQPGTWVALESPPFSPGDNDVYLRTQKTEFCNNDWKTCKAVRFYAEDMAGNTDEKDYCINGPWISVLGEGGVRSNQNINMLAEAVDDNTDGLIEASGNIVNFFSSSRDWLVKNSSAPATINYDDFDNTLKNKTTITDGKLRKTSGVYKINSNFTINNQSLPVGFSSSVFNQIVLVNGDLTIDTEISIDPSSTLLFVVSGDVGIIKNVDLIESAIMADGDINTAYNVTEGDANNTLDMKGIFSANKFIFKRTLQGTNNANFPSETFTYEPKYLIQLRDLYGVYTVKWLGTN
;
A
#
# COMPACT_ATOMS: atom_id res chain seq x y z
N MET A 1 11.67 -102.03 19.81
CA MET A 1 12.66 -103.05 19.38
C MET A 1 12.45 -103.34 17.90
N PRO A 2 13.47 -103.52 17.05
CA PRO A 2 14.83 -102.99 17.14
C PRO A 2 15.44 -102.47 15.79
N SER A 3 16.55 -101.72 15.93
CA SER A 3 17.83 -101.74 15.18
C SER A 3 17.88 -101.52 13.65
N LYS A 4 18.54 -100.44 13.17
CA LYS A 4 19.99 -100.32 12.79
C LYS A 4 20.44 -101.22 11.62
N PHE A 5 20.92 -100.62 10.52
CA PHE A 5 22.12 -100.98 9.71
C PHE A 5 22.30 -99.89 8.61
N ILE A 6 23.21 -98.91 8.77
CA ILE A 6 24.60 -98.83 8.25
C ILE A 6 24.74 -98.56 6.74
N ARG A 7 25.10 -97.29 6.44
CA ARG A 7 26.15 -96.73 5.55
C ARG A 7 26.32 -97.17 4.07
N ILE A 8 26.25 -96.13 3.23
CA ILE A 8 27.23 -95.64 2.23
C ILE A 8 27.54 -96.56 1.02
N PHE A 9 27.10 -96.14 -0.18
CA PHE A 9 27.99 -95.74 -1.28
C PHE A 9 27.23 -95.14 -2.48
N LYS A 10 27.90 -94.17 -3.13
CA LYS A 10 27.66 -93.55 -4.45
C LYS A 10 26.81 -92.27 -4.51
N PHE A 11 27.52 -91.18 -4.23
CA PHE A 11 27.58 -89.96 -5.05
C PHE A 11 27.49 -90.24 -6.57
N SER A 12 26.96 -89.25 -7.29
CA SER A 12 26.85 -89.11 -8.76
C SER A 12 25.50 -89.48 -9.38
N LEU A 13 24.49 -88.64 -9.13
CA LEU A 13 23.55 -88.19 -10.14
C LEU A 13 22.85 -86.92 -9.60
N VAL A 14 22.52 -85.96 -10.46
CA VAL A 14 21.97 -84.61 -10.15
C VAL A 14 23.02 -83.53 -9.85
N PHE A 15 23.92 -83.29 -10.81
CA PHE A 15 24.64 -82.02 -10.93
C PHE A 15 24.99 -81.78 -12.41
N ALA A 16 23.97 -81.64 -13.27
CA ALA A 16 24.19 -81.38 -14.71
C ALA A 16 23.00 -80.72 -15.44
N VAL A 17 22.08 -80.02 -14.74
CA VAL A 17 21.02 -79.20 -15.39
C VAL A 17 20.81 -77.85 -14.67
N PHE A 18 21.79 -77.39 -13.87
CA PHE A 18 21.72 -76.08 -13.20
C PHE A 18 23.07 -75.35 -13.25
N LEU A 19 23.79 -75.51 -14.38
CA LEU A 19 25.08 -74.86 -14.59
C LEU A 19 25.33 -74.55 -16.08
N THR A 20 24.33 -73.96 -16.75
CA THR A 20 24.51 -73.27 -18.04
C THR A 20 23.71 -71.97 -18.16
N GLU A 21 23.10 -71.47 -17.07
CA GLU A 21 22.36 -70.18 -17.06
C GLU A 21 22.95 -69.13 -16.10
N ILE A 22 24.21 -69.27 -15.69
CA ILE A 22 24.93 -68.27 -14.86
C ILE A 22 26.22 -67.81 -15.57
N PHE A 23 26.14 -67.52 -16.86
CA PHE A 23 27.19 -66.81 -17.61
C PHE A 23 26.59 -65.90 -18.70
N LEU A 24 25.55 -65.14 -18.36
CA LEU A 24 25.12 -63.94 -19.09
C LEU A 24 24.54 -62.91 -18.10
N PHE A 25 25.23 -62.66 -16.99
CA PHE A 25 25.16 -61.32 -16.40
C PHE A 25 26.21 -60.50 -17.13
N ASP A 26 25.82 -59.91 -18.26
CA ASP A 26 26.48 -58.69 -18.69
C ASP A 26 26.46 -57.74 -17.49
N ARG A 27 27.59 -57.07 -17.28
CA ARG A 27 27.75 -56.11 -16.19
C ARG A 27 26.79 -54.95 -16.42
N TYR A 28 25.54 -55.06 -15.99
CA TYR A 28 24.76 -53.90 -15.63
C TYR A 28 25.41 -53.35 -14.36
N ALA A 29 26.41 -52.48 -14.54
CA ALA A 29 26.65 -51.47 -13.54
C ALA A 29 25.29 -50.81 -13.30
N LEU A 30 24.70 -51.00 -12.13
CA LEU A 30 23.72 -50.05 -11.63
C LEU A 30 24.51 -48.75 -11.52
N ALA A 31 24.44 -47.92 -12.57
CA ALA A 31 24.96 -46.57 -12.50
C ALA A 31 24.16 -45.90 -11.38
N VAL A 32 24.84 -45.64 -10.26
CA VAL A 32 24.29 -44.75 -9.24
C VAL A 32 24.38 -43.38 -9.88
N ASP A 33 23.22 -42.80 -10.18
CA ASP A 33 23.15 -41.42 -10.62
C ASP A 33 23.76 -40.52 -9.54
N THR A 34 24.71 -39.68 -9.94
CA THR A 34 25.44 -38.75 -9.06
C THR A 34 25.29 -37.30 -9.50
N THR A 35 24.48 -37.04 -10.53
CA THR A 35 24.29 -35.72 -11.14
C THR A 35 22.99 -35.11 -10.62
N PRO A 36 23.03 -33.97 -9.91
CA PRO A 36 21.81 -33.30 -9.51
C PRO A 36 20.99 -32.81 -10.71
N PRO A 37 19.66 -32.72 -10.59
CA PRO A 37 18.84 -32.10 -11.60
C PRO A 37 19.13 -30.61 -11.78
N THR A 38 18.71 -30.06 -12.92
CA THR A 38 18.81 -28.63 -13.27
C THR A 38 17.43 -28.01 -13.40
N THR A 39 17.18 -26.92 -12.66
CA THR A 39 15.93 -26.13 -12.72
C THR A 39 16.12 -24.86 -13.53
N THR A 40 15.14 -24.55 -14.37
CA THR A 40 15.01 -23.27 -15.09
C THR A 40 13.73 -22.57 -14.70
N TYR A 41 13.63 -21.27 -14.95
CA TYR A 41 12.45 -20.48 -14.62
C TYR A 41 12.03 -19.55 -15.76
N VAL A 42 10.72 -19.27 -15.82
CA VAL A 42 10.14 -18.16 -16.58
C VAL A 42 9.41 -17.25 -15.60
N GLN A 43 9.64 -15.94 -15.72
CA GLN A 43 9.04 -14.92 -14.87
C GLN A 43 8.08 -14.04 -15.68
N THR A 44 6.90 -13.76 -15.15
CA THR A 44 5.90 -12.86 -15.75
C THR A 44 5.38 -11.87 -14.70
N PRO A 45 5.50 -10.55 -14.91
CA PRO A 45 6.13 -9.89 -16.05
C PRO A 45 7.64 -10.16 -16.16
N SER A 46 8.18 -10.20 -17.39
CA SER A 46 9.60 -10.52 -17.64
C SER A 46 10.57 -9.42 -17.18
N SER A 47 10.04 -8.22 -16.91
CA SER A 47 10.76 -7.07 -16.38
C SER A 47 9.81 -6.25 -15.49
N PRO A 48 10.33 -5.44 -14.55
CA PRO A 48 9.51 -4.55 -13.73
C PRO A 48 8.57 -3.69 -14.59
N ASP A 49 7.30 -3.59 -14.20
CA ASP A 49 6.24 -2.88 -14.90
C ASP A 49 5.82 -1.56 -14.22
N GLY A 50 6.47 -1.21 -13.10
CA GLY A 50 6.42 0.09 -12.44
C GLY A 50 7.66 0.96 -12.65
N LYS A 51 7.73 2.07 -11.93
CA LYS A 51 8.89 2.98 -11.92
C LYS A 51 10.01 2.42 -11.05
N ASN A 52 11.22 2.98 -11.17
CA ASN A 52 12.37 2.70 -10.30
C ASN A 52 12.70 1.21 -10.07
N ASN A 53 12.48 0.37 -11.10
CA ASN A 53 12.64 -1.09 -11.07
C ASN A 53 11.69 -1.84 -10.12
N TRP A 54 10.52 -1.28 -9.84
CA TRP A 54 9.45 -1.95 -9.09
C TRP A 54 8.50 -2.68 -10.01
N TYR A 55 8.00 -3.82 -9.55
CA TYR A 55 6.78 -4.41 -10.06
C TYR A 55 5.58 -3.77 -9.37
N VAL A 56 4.53 -3.47 -10.13
CA VAL A 56 3.24 -2.97 -9.62
C VAL A 56 2.11 -3.97 -9.88
N THR A 57 2.45 -5.15 -10.40
CA THR A 57 1.55 -6.31 -10.53
C THR A 57 2.20 -7.57 -9.96
N PRO A 58 1.41 -8.58 -9.52
CA PRO A 58 1.96 -9.82 -8.99
C PRO A 58 2.92 -10.52 -9.97
N VAL A 59 4.02 -11.05 -9.44
CA VAL A 59 5.05 -11.73 -10.22
C VAL A 59 4.82 -13.24 -10.20
N ARG A 60 4.51 -13.82 -11.36
CA ARG A 60 4.32 -15.26 -11.56
C ARG A 60 5.63 -15.93 -12.01
N PHE A 61 5.94 -17.08 -11.41
CA PHE A 61 7.09 -17.92 -11.73
C PHE A 61 6.64 -19.30 -12.19
N ASP A 62 7.18 -19.76 -13.32
CA ASP A 62 7.10 -21.13 -13.81
C ASP A 62 8.46 -21.79 -13.70
N LEU A 63 8.61 -22.77 -12.81
CA LEU A 63 9.84 -23.54 -12.65
C LEU A 63 9.74 -24.85 -13.40
N THR A 64 10.78 -25.23 -14.13
CA THR A 64 10.87 -26.53 -14.81
C THR A 64 12.21 -27.18 -14.52
N ALA A 65 12.19 -28.38 -13.95
CA ALA A 65 13.39 -29.16 -13.63
C ALA A 65 13.60 -30.29 -14.64
N THR A 66 14.85 -30.64 -14.90
CA THR A 66 15.25 -31.77 -15.76
C THR A 66 16.37 -32.54 -15.09
N ASP A 67 16.26 -33.86 -15.15
CA ASP A 67 17.30 -34.81 -14.80
C ASP A 67 17.49 -35.78 -15.97
N LEU A 68 18.74 -36.12 -16.32
CA LEU A 68 19.03 -36.95 -17.49
C LEU A 68 19.21 -38.44 -17.15
N GLU A 69 19.30 -38.82 -15.88
CA GLU A 69 19.58 -40.18 -15.44
C GLU A 69 18.43 -40.77 -14.62
N SER A 70 18.29 -40.43 -13.33
CA SER A 70 17.29 -41.04 -12.44
C SER A 70 15.90 -40.39 -12.50
N GLY A 71 15.77 -39.20 -13.09
CA GLY A 71 14.53 -38.43 -13.17
C GLY A 71 14.30 -37.53 -11.96
N VAL A 72 13.51 -36.47 -12.14
CA VAL A 72 13.21 -35.49 -11.08
C VAL A 72 12.20 -36.07 -10.08
N LYS A 73 12.55 -36.10 -8.79
CA LYS A 73 11.68 -36.51 -7.68
C LYS A 73 10.85 -35.36 -7.13
N GLU A 74 11.43 -34.18 -6.99
CA GLU A 74 10.73 -33.00 -6.46
C GLU A 74 11.36 -31.66 -6.87
N ILE A 75 10.53 -30.62 -6.94
CA ILE A 75 10.95 -29.21 -6.93
C ILE A 75 10.57 -28.62 -5.58
N ASN A 76 11.53 -27.93 -4.96
CA ASN A 76 11.35 -27.16 -3.73
C ASN A 76 11.48 -25.67 -4.07
N TYR A 77 10.56 -24.84 -3.58
CA TYR A 77 10.65 -23.38 -3.71
C TYR A 77 10.19 -22.66 -2.44
N ARG A 78 10.64 -21.43 -2.23
CA ARG A 78 10.07 -20.54 -1.22
C ARG A 78 10.11 -19.09 -1.68
N ILE A 79 9.17 -18.32 -1.14
CA ILE A 79 9.13 -16.86 -1.25
C ILE A 79 9.60 -16.28 0.08
N ASN A 80 10.52 -15.33 0.01
CA ASN A 80 11.16 -14.66 1.13
C ASN A 80 11.74 -15.66 2.14
N GLU A 81 11.59 -15.38 3.43
CA GLU A 81 11.99 -16.28 4.51
C GLU A 81 10.88 -17.29 4.88
N GLY A 82 9.94 -17.51 3.96
CA GLY A 82 8.83 -18.43 4.13
C GLY A 82 9.25 -19.90 4.18
N ILE A 83 8.25 -20.75 4.43
CA ILE A 83 8.43 -22.21 4.47
C ILE A 83 8.62 -22.74 3.05
N TRP A 84 9.59 -23.64 2.88
CA TRP A 84 9.77 -24.40 1.64
C TRP A 84 8.50 -25.15 1.25
N GLN A 85 7.99 -24.83 0.07
CA GLN A 85 6.95 -25.58 -0.61
C GLN A 85 7.60 -26.68 -1.45
N LYS A 86 7.00 -27.86 -1.44
CA LYS A 86 7.49 -29.05 -2.13
C LYS A 86 6.45 -29.54 -3.12
N VAL A 87 6.88 -29.80 -4.35
CA VAL A 87 6.07 -30.42 -5.40
C VAL A 87 6.78 -31.68 -5.85
N SER A 88 6.15 -32.84 -5.66
CA SER A 88 6.73 -34.14 -6.00
C SER A 88 6.21 -34.64 -7.34
N PHE A 89 7.07 -35.38 -8.05
CA PHE A 89 6.77 -35.97 -9.34
C PHE A 89 6.95 -37.50 -9.28
N SER A 90 6.29 -38.21 -10.19
CA SER A 90 6.47 -39.65 -10.43
C SER A 90 6.74 -39.89 -11.91
N ASP A 91 7.34 -41.04 -12.23
CA ASP A 91 7.50 -41.53 -13.60
C ASP A 91 8.28 -40.56 -14.52
N SER A 92 9.16 -39.76 -13.94
CA SER A 92 9.99 -38.74 -14.62
C SER A 92 11.35 -39.27 -15.10
N LEU A 93 11.56 -40.59 -15.04
CA LEU A 93 12.79 -41.23 -15.52
C LEU A 93 13.04 -40.88 -16.99
N ASN A 94 14.27 -40.50 -17.32
CA ASN A 94 14.65 -40.29 -18.70
C ASN A 94 14.87 -41.63 -19.40
N LEU A 95 14.09 -41.89 -20.45
CA LEU A 95 14.13 -43.12 -21.23
C LEU A 95 15.07 -43.03 -22.45
N VAL A 96 15.70 -41.87 -22.66
CA VAL A 96 16.61 -41.61 -23.78
C VAL A 96 18.02 -42.07 -23.44
N GLN A 97 18.66 -42.76 -24.39
CA GLN A 97 20.08 -43.12 -24.29
C GLN A 97 20.96 -42.00 -24.86
N ASN A 98 22.11 -41.76 -24.21
CA ASN A 98 23.07 -40.71 -24.58
C ASN A 98 22.40 -39.32 -24.75
N PRO A 99 21.62 -38.85 -23.75
CA PRO A 99 20.75 -37.67 -23.90
C PRO A 99 21.49 -36.34 -24.03
N SER A 100 22.71 -36.22 -23.49
CA SER A 100 23.62 -35.07 -23.67
C SER A 100 24.74 -35.34 -24.69
N PHE A 101 24.65 -36.46 -25.42
CA PHE A 101 25.57 -36.78 -26.53
C PHE A 101 27.05 -36.91 -26.14
N GLU A 102 27.37 -37.22 -24.88
CA GLU A 102 28.75 -37.38 -24.38
C GLU A 102 29.53 -38.49 -25.07
N THR A 103 28.83 -39.50 -25.60
CA THR A 103 29.46 -40.66 -26.23
C THR A 103 29.33 -40.62 -27.75
N THR A 104 30.46 -40.57 -28.46
CA THR A 104 30.50 -40.82 -29.91
C THR A 104 30.23 -42.30 -30.22
N GLY A 105 29.69 -42.62 -31.40
CA GLY A 105 29.34 -43.99 -31.75
C GLY A 105 29.47 -44.32 -33.23
N GLY A 106 29.35 -45.60 -33.57
CA GLY A 106 29.41 -46.11 -34.95
C GLY A 106 28.10 -45.99 -35.73
N THR A 107 27.17 -45.16 -35.28
CA THR A 107 25.91 -44.86 -35.98
C THR A 107 26.17 -43.98 -37.21
N THR A 108 25.14 -43.77 -38.02
CA THR A 108 25.24 -42.94 -39.23
C THR A 108 25.47 -41.45 -38.92
N SER A 109 25.17 -40.99 -37.70
CA SER A 109 25.45 -39.62 -37.26
C SER A 109 26.83 -39.44 -36.61
N GLY A 110 27.51 -40.54 -36.24
CA GLY A 110 28.71 -40.52 -35.43
C GLY A 110 28.48 -40.36 -33.92
N LEU A 111 27.22 -40.29 -33.48
CA LEU A 111 26.80 -40.17 -32.07
C LEU A 111 26.21 -41.50 -31.58
N ALA A 112 26.64 -42.01 -30.42
CA ALA A 112 26.11 -43.27 -29.90
C ALA A 112 24.60 -43.17 -29.68
N SER A 113 23.86 -44.23 -30.04
CA SER A 113 22.39 -44.32 -29.94
C SER A 113 21.55 -43.38 -30.81
N TRP A 114 22.18 -42.57 -31.66
CA TRP A 114 21.49 -41.61 -32.54
C TRP A 114 21.91 -41.82 -34.01
N ASP A 115 20.96 -42.09 -34.89
CA ASP A 115 21.18 -42.25 -36.33
C ASP A 115 20.83 -40.96 -37.09
N SER A 116 21.51 -40.68 -38.20
CA SER A 116 21.13 -39.59 -39.08
C SER A 116 19.81 -39.91 -39.79
N THR A 117 18.88 -38.96 -39.81
CA THR A 117 17.61 -39.09 -40.53
C THR A 117 17.79 -39.06 -42.04
N LEU A 118 18.79 -38.31 -42.53
CA LEU A 118 19.16 -38.22 -43.93
C LEU A 118 20.68 -38.24 -44.09
N ILE A 119 21.19 -39.13 -44.94
CA ILE A 119 22.61 -39.17 -45.34
C ILE A 119 22.75 -38.46 -46.67
N ASP A 120 23.40 -37.29 -46.67
CA ASP A 120 23.68 -36.49 -47.86
C ASP A 120 25.05 -35.80 -47.71
N SER A 121 25.76 -35.60 -48.81
CA SER A 121 27.08 -34.95 -48.79
C SER A 121 27.06 -33.49 -48.35
N ASN A 122 25.89 -32.83 -48.37
CA ASN A 122 25.68 -31.45 -47.95
C ASN A 122 25.32 -31.32 -46.45
N ILE A 123 25.30 -32.42 -45.71
CA ILE A 123 24.94 -32.45 -44.30
C ILE A 123 26.09 -33.08 -43.50
N THR A 124 26.46 -32.46 -42.38
CA THR A 124 27.45 -32.97 -41.45
C THR A 124 26.82 -33.11 -40.07
N TYR A 125 26.91 -34.32 -39.52
CA TYR A 125 26.55 -34.64 -38.13
C TYR A 125 27.83 -34.85 -37.33
N SER A 126 27.89 -34.32 -36.12
CA SER A 126 29.08 -34.43 -35.27
C SER A 126 28.75 -34.17 -33.81
N GLN A 127 29.62 -34.63 -32.91
CA GLN A 127 29.65 -34.15 -31.52
C GLN A 127 30.37 -32.80 -31.46
N ASP A 128 29.89 -31.88 -30.63
CA ASP A 128 30.56 -30.59 -30.37
C ASP A 128 30.74 -30.40 -28.86
N THR A 129 32.00 -30.39 -28.40
CA THR A 129 32.35 -30.17 -26.99
C THR A 129 32.64 -28.70 -26.66
N THR A 130 32.46 -27.81 -27.64
CA THR A 130 32.68 -26.36 -27.47
C THR A 130 31.37 -25.60 -27.30
N GLN A 131 30.24 -26.22 -27.63
CA GLN A 131 28.90 -25.67 -27.53
C GLN A 131 28.00 -26.70 -26.84
N TYR A 132 27.66 -26.50 -25.57
CA TYR A 132 26.77 -27.36 -24.79
C TYR A 132 25.96 -26.47 -23.82
N VAL A 133 24.92 -27.03 -23.21
CA VAL A 133 24.06 -26.32 -22.26
C VAL A 133 24.72 -26.36 -20.88
N SER A 134 24.94 -25.19 -20.28
CA SER A 134 25.47 -25.12 -18.92
C SER A 134 24.50 -25.76 -17.91
N GLY A 135 25.02 -26.65 -17.06
CA GLY A 135 24.23 -27.38 -16.06
C GLY A 135 24.10 -28.88 -16.37
N TYR A 136 24.38 -29.28 -17.61
CA TYR A 136 24.48 -30.68 -18.04
C TYR A 136 25.95 -31.03 -18.34
N GLU A 137 26.17 -32.19 -18.95
CA GLU A 137 27.48 -32.65 -19.37
C GLU A 137 28.09 -31.79 -20.51
N THR A 138 29.22 -32.22 -21.07
CA THR A 138 30.16 -31.33 -21.78
C THR A 138 30.13 -31.41 -23.30
N ALA A 139 29.11 -32.04 -23.87
CA ALA A 139 28.94 -32.23 -25.30
C ALA A 139 27.53 -31.87 -25.77
N SER A 140 27.37 -31.74 -27.08
CA SER A 140 26.07 -31.67 -27.73
C SER A 140 26.13 -32.32 -29.12
N ALA A 141 24.97 -32.62 -29.68
CA ALA A 141 24.86 -32.99 -31.08
C ALA A 141 24.88 -31.73 -31.95
N LYS A 142 25.68 -31.73 -33.02
CA LYS A 142 25.74 -30.65 -34.00
C LYS A 142 25.34 -31.14 -35.39
N ILE A 143 24.44 -30.40 -36.03
CA ILE A 143 24.01 -30.64 -37.40
C ILE A 143 24.28 -29.38 -38.23
N VAL A 144 25.10 -29.52 -39.28
CA VAL A 144 25.38 -28.46 -40.25
C VAL A 144 24.80 -28.87 -41.60
N SER A 145 23.98 -28.01 -42.21
CA SER A 145 23.37 -28.27 -43.51
C SER A 145 23.57 -27.11 -44.48
N THR A 146 23.98 -27.44 -45.70
CA THR A 146 23.94 -26.54 -46.86
C THR A 146 22.89 -26.96 -47.88
N ILE A 147 22.00 -27.89 -47.52
CA ILE A 147 20.96 -28.39 -48.41
C ILE A 147 19.86 -27.34 -48.62
N GLY A 148 19.19 -27.39 -49.78
CA GLY A 148 18.14 -26.44 -50.15
C GLY A 148 16.87 -26.53 -49.30
N SER A 149 15.91 -25.67 -49.63
CA SER A 149 14.64 -25.51 -48.90
C SER A 149 13.78 -26.80 -48.85
N GLY A 150 13.06 -26.99 -47.74
CA GLY A 150 12.01 -28.01 -47.59
C GLY A 150 12.45 -29.46 -47.35
N ILE A 151 13.75 -29.73 -47.23
CA ILE A 151 14.26 -31.05 -46.88
C ILE A 151 14.44 -31.13 -45.37
N TRP A 152 13.96 -32.20 -44.75
CA TRP A 152 14.17 -32.47 -43.32
C TRP A 152 15.49 -33.19 -43.10
N GLN A 153 16.35 -32.60 -42.28
CA GLN A 153 17.58 -33.21 -41.81
C GLN A 153 17.60 -33.25 -40.29
N GLY A 154 18.11 -34.32 -39.73
CA GLY A 154 18.04 -34.53 -38.29
C GLY A 154 18.82 -35.74 -37.82
N ILE A 155 18.81 -35.94 -36.51
CA ILE A 155 19.25 -37.16 -35.85
C ILE A 155 18.07 -37.76 -35.08
N ASN A 156 18.00 -39.08 -35.03
CA ASN A 156 16.92 -39.78 -34.35
C ASN A 156 17.43 -40.99 -33.56
N ASN A 157 16.78 -41.29 -32.45
CA ASN A 157 17.10 -42.47 -31.64
C ASN A 157 16.21 -43.68 -32.00
N ARG A 158 15.75 -43.82 -33.25
CA ARG A 158 14.76 -44.87 -33.61
C ARG A 158 15.22 -46.28 -33.27
N ASN A 159 16.48 -46.62 -33.49
CA ASN A 159 17.02 -47.96 -33.20
C ASN A 159 17.32 -48.17 -31.70
N TYR A 160 17.21 -47.10 -30.91
CA TYR A 160 17.45 -47.04 -29.46
C TYR A 160 16.29 -46.29 -28.79
N PHE A 161 15.08 -46.63 -29.23
CA PHE A 161 13.85 -45.94 -28.85
C PHE A 161 13.60 -46.05 -27.34
N ALA A 162 12.93 -45.04 -26.79
CA ALA A 162 12.44 -45.08 -25.42
C ALA A 162 11.29 -46.09 -25.32
N VAL A 163 11.37 -47.03 -24.38
CA VAL A 163 10.32 -48.04 -24.19
C VAL A 163 9.04 -47.37 -23.71
N ALA A 164 7.93 -47.67 -24.36
CA ALA A 164 6.62 -47.08 -24.06
C ALA A 164 5.49 -48.04 -24.46
N GLY A 165 4.40 -48.00 -23.72
CA GLY A 165 3.17 -48.72 -24.02
C GLY A 165 2.19 -47.92 -24.89
N SER A 166 1.08 -48.55 -25.24
CA SER A 166 -0.04 -47.88 -25.92
C SER A 166 -0.86 -47.06 -24.94
N PHE A 167 -1.33 -45.89 -25.41
CA PHE A 167 -2.19 -44.95 -24.67
C PHE A 167 -1.56 -44.35 -23.40
N GLU A 168 -0.23 -44.29 -23.34
CA GLU A 168 0.51 -43.62 -22.27
C GLU A 168 0.59 -42.11 -22.56
N ASN A 169 0.48 -41.30 -21.51
CA ASN A 169 0.81 -39.88 -21.57
C ASN A 169 2.31 -39.75 -21.31
N MET A 170 2.98 -38.98 -22.15
CA MET A 170 4.43 -38.84 -22.14
C MET A 170 4.80 -37.39 -22.41
N THR A 171 5.98 -37.01 -21.93
CA THR A 171 6.59 -35.71 -22.22
C THR A 171 7.95 -35.92 -22.85
N ALA A 172 8.21 -35.17 -23.92
CA ALA A 172 9.50 -35.11 -24.58
C ALA A 172 10.04 -33.67 -24.53
N SER A 173 11.34 -33.49 -24.33
CA SER A 173 11.97 -32.17 -24.37
C SER A 173 13.43 -32.23 -24.82
N GLU A 174 13.94 -31.13 -25.32
CA GLU A 174 15.36 -30.93 -25.64
C GLU A 174 15.75 -29.48 -25.40
N TRP A 175 17.05 -29.22 -25.27
CA TRP A 175 17.61 -27.91 -25.49
C TRP A 175 18.17 -27.82 -26.91
N ILE A 176 17.82 -26.75 -27.61
CA ILE A 176 18.29 -26.51 -28.97
C ILE A 176 18.86 -25.09 -29.10
N LYS A 177 19.94 -24.96 -29.88
CA LYS A 177 20.56 -23.69 -30.25
C LYS A 177 20.66 -23.62 -31.77
N THR A 178 20.43 -22.45 -32.35
CA THR A 178 20.46 -22.26 -33.81
C THR A 178 21.44 -21.19 -34.22
N SER A 179 22.03 -21.35 -35.41
CA SER A 179 22.86 -20.34 -36.06
C SER A 179 22.54 -20.31 -37.55
N GLY A 180 21.89 -19.24 -38.00
CA GLY A 180 21.57 -19.01 -39.40
C GLY A 180 20.63 -20.07 -40.00
N VAL A 181 19.70 -20.62 -39.22
CA VAL A 181 18.70 -21.57 -39.72
C VAL A 181 17.71 -20.85 -40.64
N GLY A 182 17.68 -21.27 -41.91
CA GLY A 182 16.90 -20.62 -42.97
C GLY A 182 15.38 -20.86 -42.91
N GLU A 183 14.93 -21.93 -42.25
CA GLU A 183 13.52 -22.25 -42.08
C GLU A 183 13.19 -22.59 -40.61
N SER A 184 12.89 -23.84 -40.25
CA SER A 184 12.42 -24.21 -38.92
C SER A 184 13.25 -25.35 -38.33
N ALA A 185 13.73 -25.15 -37.10
CA ALA A 185 14.34 -26.17 -36.25
C ALA A 185 13.38 -26.55 -35.12
N PHE A 186 13.23 -27.86 -34.88
CA PHE A 186 12.32 -28.45 -33.89
C PHE A 186 12.59 -29.96 -33.77
N PHE A 187 11.85 -30.66 -32.91
CA PHE A 187 11.84 -32.12 -32.90
C PHE A 187 10.45 -32.70 -33.18
N LYS A 188 10.44 -33.92 -33.69
CA LYS A 188 9.25 -34.75 -33.91
C LYS A 188 9.32 -35.97 -33.02
N VAL A 189 8.17 -36.42 -32.51
CA VAL A 189 8.08 -37.66 -31.75
C VAL A 189 7.24 -38.66 -32.52
N TYR A 190 7.75 -39.88 -32.65
CA TYR A 190 7.10 -40.98 -33.33
C TYR A 190 6.91 -42.17 -32.39
N ALA A 191 5.75 -42.81 -32.45
CA ALA A 191 5.52 -44.12 -31.84
C ALA A 191 5.91 -45.22 -32.82
N ILE A 192 6.59 -46.25 -32.33
CA ILE A 192 6.88 -47.48 -33.06
C ILE A 192 5.82 -48.51 -32.68
N THR A 193 5.01 -48.90 -33.64
CA THR A 193 4.06 -50.00 -33.49
C THR A 193 4.62 -51.27 -34.11
N GLN A 194 4.31 -52.42 -33.51
CA GLN A 194 4.74 -53.72 -34.02
C GLN A 194 3.54 -54.65 -34.22
N ASP A 195 3.41 -55.24 -35.41
CA ASP A 195 2.39 -56.25 -35.66
C ASP A 195 2.77 -57.62 -35.07
N GLN A 196 1.83 -58.57 -35.08
CA GLN A 196 2.04 -59.94 -34.58
C GLN A 196 3.14 -60.74 -35.31
N TYR A 197 3.61 -60.26 -36.46
CA TYR A 197 4.66 -60.88 -37.26
C TYR A 197 6.02 -60.17 -37.10
N GLY A 198 6.09 -59.15 -36.25
CA GLY A 198 7.30 -58.38 -35.96
C GLY A 198 7.53 -57.17 -36.86
N THR A 199 6.64 -56.89 -37.83
CA THR A 199 6.76 -55.73 -38.73
C THR A 199 6.53 -54.45 -37.94
N GLN A 200 7.47 -53.50 -38.04
CA GLN A 200 7.38 -52.21 -37.36
C GLN A 200 6.86 -51.12 -38.28
N THR A 201 6.00 -50.24 -37.76
CA THR A 201 5.61 -48.99 -38.43
C THR A 201 5.76 -47.80 -37.49
N ASN A 202 6.13 -46.64 -38.04
CA ASN A 202 6.33 -45.41 -37.27
C ASN A 202 5.12 -44.49 -37.47
N VAL A 203 4.52 -44.00 -36.39
CA VAL A 203 3.39 -43.07 -36.41
C VAL A 203 3.80 -41.77 -35.74
N LEU A 204 3.60 -40.62 -36.39
CA LEU A 204 3.91 -39.32 -35.79
C LEU A 204 2.92 -39.00 -34.67
N MET A 205 3.43 -38.78 -33.45
CA MET A 205 2.63 -38.38 -32.29
C MET A 205 2.48 -36.86 -32.19
N GLY A 206 3.51 -36.12 -32.61
CA GLY A 206 3.49 -34.67 -32.61
C GLY A 206 4.87 -34.07 -32.89
N GLN A 207 4.93 -32.74 -32.81
CA GLN A 207 6.16 -31.97 -32.92
C GLN A 207 6.16 -30.84 -31.90
N SER A 208 7.35 -30.39 -31.50
CA SER A 208 7.49 -29.20 -30.66
C SER A 208 7.11 -27.92 -31.41
N SER A 209 7.10 -26.80 -30.68
CA SER A 209 7.20 -25.47 -31.29
C SER A 209 8.50 -25.34 -32.10
N THR A 210 8.51 -24.42 -33.05
CA THR A 210 9.63 -24.21 -33.97
C THR A 210 10.41 -22.95 -33.62
N ILE A 211 11.72 -22.97 -33.89
CA ILE A 211 12.60 -21.80 -33.84
C ILE A 211 13.35 -21.63 -35.17
N SER A 212 13.76 -20.41 -35.49
CA SER A 212 14.42 -20.07 -36.76
C SER A 212 15.52 -19.01 -36.57
N GLY A 213 16.38 -18.83 -37.57
CA GLY A 213 17.46 -17.85 -37.52
C GLY A 213 18.59 -18.23 -36.57
N THR A 214 19.04 -17.26 -35.75
CA THR A 214 20.10 -17.43 -34.76
C THR A 214 19.53 -17.19 -33.37
N VAL A 215 19.39 -18.25 -32.58
CA VAL A 215 18.80 -18.23 -31.24
C VAL A 215 19.76 -18.93 -30.28
N GLY A 216 19.88 -18.39 -29.06
CA GLY A 216 20.59 -19.07 -27.98
C GLY A 216 19.92 -20.39 -27.57
N TRP A 217 20.52 -21.10 -26.62
CA TRP A 217 19.95 -22.31 -26.05
C TRP A 217 18.52 -22.06 -25.57
N THR A 218 17.57 -22.78 -26.15
CA THR A 218 16.14 -22.67 -25.89
C THR A 218 15.60 -24.06 -25.65
N LYS A 219 14.86 -24.26 -24.56
CA LYS A 219 14.19 -25.52 -24.28
C LYS A 219 12.91 -25.63 -25.11
N LEU A 220 12.77 -26.71 -25.86
CA LEU A 220 11.54 -27.09 -26.54
C LEU A 220 10.94 -28.29 -25.83
N SER A 221 9.61 -28.32 -25.68
CA SER A 221 8.89 -29.41 -25.04
C SER A 221 7.63 -29.79 -25.83
N LEU A 222 7.23 -31.06 -25.71
CA LEU A 222 6.02 -31.62 -26.29
C LEU A 222 5.42 -32.63 -25.30
N ASP A 223 4.19 -32.36 -24.87
CA ASP A 223 3.34 -33.35 -24.23
C ASP A 223 2.55 -34.10 -25.30
N PHE A 224 2.56 -35.43 -25.25
CA PHE A 224 1.90 -36.28 -26.23
C PHE A 224 1.34 -37.55 -25.60
N ASN A 225 0.50 -38.26 -26.34
CA ASN A 225 0.04 -39.58 -25.96
C ASN A 225 0.27 -40.60 -27.07
N THR A 226 0.60 -41.84 -26.70
CA THR A 226 0.79 -42.95 -27.63
C THR A 226 -0.54 -43.54 -28.07
N ASN A 227 -1.43 -42.73 -28.65
CA ASN A 227 -2.84 -43.04 -28.95
C ASN A 227 -3.07 -44.07 -30.10
N VAL A 228 -2.11 -44.95 -30.33
CA VAL A 228 -2.16 -46.03 -31.30
C VAL A 228 -1.92 -47.38 -30.62
N SER A 229 -2.51 -48.44 -31.15
CA SER A 229 -2.37 -49.80 -30.60
C SER A 229 -1.02 -50.44 -30.96
N ASN A 230 -0.58 -51.39 -30.14
CA ASN A 230 0.64 -52.19 -30.31
C ASN A 230 1.93 -51.36 -30.31
N VAL A 231 1.99 -50.30 -29.50
CA VAL A 231 3.21 -49.50 -29.31
C VAL A 231 4.22 -50.31 -28.49
N ILE A 232 5.46 -50.33 -28.97
CA ILE A 232 6.60 -50.93 -28.27
C ILE A 232 7.59 -49.89 -27.76
N GLY A 233 7.47 -48.65 -28.25
CA GLY A 233 8.29 -47.53 -27.84
C GLY A 233 8.09 -46.28 -28.68
N VAL A 234 8.79 -45.23 -28.31
CA VAL A 234 8.77 -43.93 -28.97
C VAL A 234 10.18 -43.45 -29.25
N TYR A 235 10.37 -42.72 -30.33
CA TYR A 235 11.65 -42.08 -30.65
C TYR A 235 11.45 -40.63 -31.03
N MET A 236 12.50 -39.84 -30.81
CA MET A 236 12.58 -38.44 -31.19
C MET A 236 13.44 -38.31 -32.44
N ASP A 237 13.05 -37.41 -33.34
CA ASP A 237 13.81 -36.98 -34.50
C ASP A 237 14.02 -35.46 -34.39
N ILE A 238 15.24 -35.07 -34.05
CA ILE A 238 15.67 -33.70 -33.79
C ILE A 238 16.29 -33.15 -35.06
N GLY A 239 15.78 -32.04 -35.56
CA GLY A 239 16.22 -31.57 -36.86
C GLY A 239 15.75 -30.19 -37.26
N PHE A 240 16.00 -29.87 -38.52
CA PHE A 240 15.55 -28.62 -39.13
C PHE A 240 15.37 -28.78 -40.64
N THR A 241 14.77 -27.78 -41.27
CA THR A 241 14.72 -27.64 -42.72
C THR A 241 15.55 -26.46 -43.22
N GLY A 242 16.08 -26.56 -44.44
CA GLY A 242 16.89 -25.52 -45.09
C GLY A 242 18.36 -25.50 -44.66
N THR A 243 19.06 -24.39 -44.92
CA THR A 243 20.49 -24.22 -44.58
C THR A 243 20.67 -23.73 -43.14
N GLY A 244 21.83 -23.99 -42.54
CA GLY A 244 22.19 -23.46 -41.22
C GLY A 244 22.92 -24.46 -40.33
N THR A 245 23.00 -24.14 -39.04
CA THR A 245 23.55 -25.03 -38.01
C THR A 245 22.63 -25.07 -36.81
N ILE A 246 22.41 -26.27 -36.27
CA ILE A 246 21.76 -26.47 -34.97
C ILE A 246 22.68 -27.26 -34.03
N TRP A 247 22.52 -27.01 -32.74
CA TRP A 247 23.02 -27.85 -31.67
C TRP A 247 21.85 -28.33 -30.82
N ALA A 248 21.86 -29.60 -30.40
CA ALA A 248 20.86 -30.19 -29.53
C ALA A 248 21.54 -30.87 -28.33
N ASP A 249 20.93 -30.75 -27.16
CA ASP A 249 21.50 -31.20 -25.89
C ASP A 249 20.40 -31.52 -24.87
N ALA A 250 20.74 -32.25 -23.81
CA ALA A 250 19.89 -32.59 -22.68
C ALA A 250 18.48 -33.08 -23.08
N VAL A 251 18.46 -34.10 -23.95
CA VAL A 251 17.23 -34.69 -24.49
C VAL A 251 16.55 -35.58 -23.45
N THR A 252 15.24 -35.40 -23.28
CA THR A 252 14.43 -36.22 -22.38
C THR A 252 13.21 -36.80 -23.07
N ILE A 253 12.89 -38.06 -22.77
CA ILE A 253 11.57 -38.65 -22.98
C ILE A 253 11.20 -39.36 -21.68
N SER A 254 10.05 -39.02 -21.09
CA SER A 254 9.55 -39.68 -19.88
C SER A 254 8.10 -40.10 -20.04
N SER A 255 7.69 -41.11 -19.27
CA SER A 255 6.29 -41.55 -19.17
C SER A 255 5.48 -40.72 -18.16
N ALA A 256 5.99 -39.56 -17.77
CA ALA A 256 5.28 -38.64 -16.89
C ALA A 256 4.06 -38.07 -17.62
N ALA A 257 2.90 -38.10 -16.95
CA ALA A 257 1.66 -37.58 -17.51
C ALA A 257 1.67 -36.04 -17.64
N LEU A 258 2.57 -35.37 -16.92
CA LEU A 258 2.78 -33.93 -16.93
C LEU A 258 4.28 -33.65 -16.88
N PRO A 259 4.74 -32.52 -17.46
CA PRO A 259 6.12 -32.07 -17.30
C PRO A 259 6.44 -31.82 -15.83
N THR A 260 7.73 -31.94 -15.48
CA THR A 260 8.31 -31.63 -14.17
C THR A 260 8.36 -30.12 -13.94
N THR A 261 7.17 -29.50 -13.89
CA THR A 261 6.94 -28.06 -13.83
C THR A 261 6.05 -27.69 -12.65
N THR A 262 6.31 -26.55 -12.01
CA THR A 262 5.42 -25.95 -10.99
C THR A 262 5.28 -24.45 -11.21
N THR A 263 4.11 -23.91 -10.88
CA THR A 263 3.79 -22.48 -10.98
C THR A 263 3.43 -21.90 -9.62
N PHE A 264 3.91 -20.70 -9.30
CA PHE A 264 3.47 -19.91 -8.15
C PHE A 264 3.54 -18.40 -8.46
N THR A 265 2.92 -17.59 -7.60
CA THR A 265 2.88 -16.13 -7.73
C THR A 265 3.27 -15.48 -6.41
N ASP A 266 4.15 -14.48 -6.46
CA ASP A 266 4.36 -13.53 -5.36
C ASP A 266 3.55 -12.26 -5.64
N GLY A 267 2.66 -11.94 -4.72
CA GLY A 267 1.81 -10.73 -4.74
C GLY A 267 1.93 -9.93 -3.45
N THR A 268 3.02 -10.11 -2.71
CA THR A 268 3.24 -9.44 -1.42
C THR A 268 4.15 -8.24 -1.61
N ASP A 269 3.68 -7.05 -1.22
CA ASP A 269 4.48 -5.84 -1.32
C ASP A 269 5.75 -5.94 -0.45
N SER A 270 6.90 -5.70 -1.05
CA SER A 270 8.21 -5.78 -0.43
C SER A 270 9.29 -5.10 -1.28
N GLU A 271 10.18 -4.34 -0.65
CA GLU A 271 11.40 -3.87 -1.32
C GLU A 271 12.41 -5.00 -1.57
N ASN A 272 12.30 -6.11 -0.84
CA ASN A 272 13.31 -7.18 -0.82
C ASN A 272 12.70 -8.55 -1.12
N SER A 273 11.71 -8.61 -2.02
CA SER A 273 11.14 -9.88 -2.45
C SER A 273 12.21 -10.79 -3.03
N LYS A 274 12.20 -12.04 -2.56
CA LYS A 274 13.21 -13.05 -2.88
C LYS A 274 12.54 -14.39 -3.16
N VAL A 275 12.89 -15.02 -4.26
CA VAL A 275 12.44 -16.36 -4.62
C VAL A 275 13.63 -17.29 -4.71
N GLU A 276 13.57 -18.40 -3.98
CA GLU A 276 14.61 -19.44 -3.95
C GLU A 276 14.00 -20.77 -4.38
N PHE A 277 14.74 -21.55 -5.17
CA PHE A 277 14.29 -22.85 -5.61
C PHE A 277 15.43 -23.83 -5.87
N TYR A 278 15.13 -25.12 -5.81
CA TYR A 278 16.03 -26.21 -6.20
C TYR A 278 15.22 -27.47 -6.47
N SER A 279 15.82 -28.43 -7.16
CA SER A 279 15.23 -29.74 -7.43
C SER A 279 16.03 -30.88 -6.80
N VAL A 280 15.38 -32.03 -6.64
CA VAL A 280 15.98 -33.28 -6.15
C VAL A 280 15.56 -34.40 -7.08
N ASP A 281 16.48 -35.32 -7.40
CA ASP A 281 16.21 -36.50 -8.23
C ASP A 281 15.81 -37.74 -7.40
N PHE A 282 15.59 -38.86 -8.06
CA PHE A 282 15.28 -40.14 -7.40
C PHE A 282 16.50 -40.80 -6.74
N ALA A 283 17.73 -40.43 -7.12
CA ALA A 283 18.97 -40.85 -6.47
C ALA A 283 19.36 -40.00 -5.23
N GLU A 284 18.53 -39.01 -4.89
CA GLU A 284 18.70 -38.05 -3.80
C GLU A 284 19.84 -37.04 -3.98
N ASN A 285 20.28 -36.79 -5.22
CA ASN A 285 21.15 -35.66 -5.51
C ASN A 285 20.33 -34.36 -5.48
N ILE A 286 20.90 -33.32 -4.88
CA ILE A 286 20.23 -32.04 -4.64
C ILE A 286 20.88 -30.95 -5.49
N GLU A 287 20.07 -30.25 -6.27
CA GLU A 287 20.51 -29.10 -7.02
C GLU A 287 20.97 -27.97 -6.08
N THR A 288 22.16 -27.43 -6.34
CA THR A 288 22.67 -26.29 -5.57
C THR A 288 21.89 -25.01 -5.90
N TYR A 289 21.54 -24.22 -4.88
CA TYR A 289 21.04 -22.86 -5.02
C TYR A 289 21.86 -21.89 -4.18
N SER A 290 21.93 -20.62 -4.59
CA SER A 290 22.65 -19.56 -3.90
C SER A 290 22.08 -18.18 -4.25
N CYS A 291 21.74 -17.39 -3.24
CA CYS A 291 21.43 -15.96 -3.40
C CYS A 291 22.67 -15.05 -3.30
N THR A 292 23.85 -15.65 -3.23
CA THR A 292 25.14 -14.94 -3.17
C THR A 292 26.00 -15.32 -4.37
N THR A 293 26.93 -14.46 -4.78
CA THR A 293 27.69 -14.65 -6.02
C THR A 293 28.53 -15.93 -6.01
N PRO A 294 28.44 -16.80 -7.04
CA PRO A 294 27.54 -16.70 -8.20
C PRO A 294 26.09 -17.05 -7.83
N VAL A 295 25.16 -16.16 -8.18
CA VAL A 295 23.73 -16.36 -7.91
C VAL A 295 23.24 -17.53 -8.77
N LYS A 296 22.57 -18.50 -8.16
CA LYS A 296 21.98 -19.67 -8.81
C LYS A 296 20.63 -19.97 -8.17
N ASN A 297 19.59 -20.14 -8.99
CA ASN A 297 18.22 -20.45 -8.56
C ASN A 297 17.70 -19.54 -7.44
N CYS A 298 18.04 -18.26 -7.54
CA CYS A 298 17.58 -17.22 -6.63
C CYS A 298 17.31 -15.94 -7.43
N ILE A 299 16.16 -15.32 -7.16
CA ILE A 299 15.67 -14.15 -7.87
C ILE A 299 15.29 -13.11 -6.83
N ASN A 300 15.81 -11.89 -6.96
CA ASN A 300 15.46 -10.75 -6.10
C ASN A 300 14.75 -9.69 -6.94
N PHE A 301 13.68 -9.10 -6.41
CA PHE A 301 12.94 -8.03 -7.05
C PHE A 301 12.24 -7.15 -6.01
N LYS A 302 11.79 -5.97 -6.44
CA LYS A 302 10.97 -5.07 -5.64
C LYS A 302 9.53 -5.14 -6.15
N LEU A 303 8.55 -5.26 -5.26
CA LEU A 303 7.14 -5.33 -5.60
C LEU A 303 6.37 -4.38 -4.69
N ASP A 304 5.57 -3.49 -5.28
CA ASP A 304 4.66 -2.62 -4.54
C ASP A 304 3.44 -2.31 -5.40
N GLN A 305 2.32 -2.91 -5.03
CA GLN A 305 1.04 -2.76 -5.72
C GLN A 305 0.12 -1.79 -5.00
N THR A 306 0.47 -1.37 -3.78
CA THR A 306 -0.39 -0.58 -2.92
C THR A 306 -0.08 0.88 -3.15
N PRO A 307 -1.03 1.69 -3.65
CA PRO A 307 -0.80 3.12 -3.79
C PRO A 307 -0.56 3.81 -2.43
N PRO A 308 0.07 5.00 -2.45
CA PRO A 308 0.12 5.87 -1.27
C PRO A 308 -1.25 6.03 -0.64
N GLY A 309 -1.32 6.05 0.68
CA GLY A 309 -2.59 6.14 1.38
C GLY A 309 -2.43 6.47 2.85
N GLY A 310 -3.33 5.90 3.66
CA GLY A 310 -3.30 6.14 5.11
C GLY A 310 -3.52 7.59 5.51
N TRP A 311 -4.11 8.42 4.64
CA TRP A 311 -4.26 9.86 4.81
C TRP A 311 -4.82 10.26 6.18
N TYR A 312 -4.13 11.17 6.87
CA TYR A 312 -4.49 11.59 8.23
C TYR A 312 -4.06 13.03 8.53
N ASP A 313 -4.48 13.51 9.72
CA ASP A 313 -4.15 14.84 10.26
C ASP A 313 -4.25 15.94 9.19
N ALA A 314 -5.41 15.97 8.52
CA ALA A 314 -5.73 17.00 7.55
C ALA A 314 -6.11 18.30 8.26
N GLY A 315 -6.27 19.42 7.55
CA GLY A 315 -6.80 20.63 8.17
C GLY A 315 -6.72 21.83 7.24
N ALA A 316 -7.40 22.91 7.63
CA ALA A 316 -7.30 24.20 6.94
C ALA A 316 -6.81 25.26 7.92
N ILE A 317 -6.02 26.21 7.43
CA ILE A 317 -5.44 27.30 8.21
C ILE A 317 -5.80 28.60 7.52
N ARG A 318 -6.40 29.54 8.26
CA ARG A 318 -6.70 30.87 7.73
C ARG A 318 -5.44 31.72 7.66
N SER A 319 -5.32 32.47 6.57
CA SER A 319 -4.33 33.53 6.50
C SER A 319 -4.68 34.64 7.50
N LEU A 320 -3.69 35.16 8.22
CA LEU A 320 -3.88 36.32 9.12
C LEU A 320 -3.91 37.66 8.38
N GLN A 321 -3.54 37.65 7.10
CA GLN A 321 -3.54 38.81 6.22
C GLN A 321 -4.31 38.48 4.93
N GLY A 322 -5.22 39.34 4.49
CA GLY A 322 -6.02 39.12 3.28
C GLY A 322 -7.47 38.77 3.60
N SER A 323 -8.11 38.03 2.71
CA SER A 323 -9.55 37.73 2.81
C SER A 323 -9.80 36.55 3.77
N ASP A 324 -10.99 36.50 4.39
CA ASP A 324 -11.40 35.36 5.23
C ASP A 324 -11.55 34.05 4.42
N HIS A 325 -11.42 34.11 3.09
CA HIS A 325 -11.55 33.00 2.12
C HIS A 325 -10.20 32.59 1.51
N GLU A 326 -9.09 33.14 2.01
CA GLU A 326 -7.74 32.68 1.71
C GLU A 326 -7.23 31.69 2.77
N LEU A 327 -7.00 30.44 2.36
CA LEU A 327 -6.62 29.34 3.24
C LEU A 327 -5.38 28.57 2.76
N TYR A 328 -4.65 27.99 3.70
CA TYR A 328 -3.78 26.84 3.46
C TYR A 328 -4.53 25.58 3.86
N VAL A 329 -4.38 24.49 3.12
CA VAL A 329 -4.90 23.18 3.49
C VAL A 329 -3.74 22.21 3.59
N TYR A 330 -3.76 21.32 4.56
CA TYR A 330 -2.71 20.34 4.77
C TYR A 330 -3.26 18.94 5.05
N THR A 331 -2.40 17.94 4.93
CA THR A 331 -2.63 16.53 5.31
C THR A 331 -1.29 15.80 5.37
N ASN A 332 -1.26 14.62 5.97
CA ASN A 332 -0.17 13.67 5.87
C ASN A 332 -0.60 12.44 5.05
N VAL A 333 0.34 11.84 4.31
CA VAL A 333 0.16 10.63 3.50
C VAL A 333 1.30 9.66 3.76
N ILE A 334 0.98 8.36 3.77
CA ILE A 334 1.90 7.29 4.09
C ILE A 334 2.03 6.33 2.91
N ASP A 335 3.25 5.88 2.66
CA ASP A 335 3.55 4.70 1.85
C ASP A 335 4.65 3.87 2.54
N PRO A 336 4.34 2.70 3.13
CA PRO A 336 5.32 1.97 3.92
C PRO A 336 6.35 1.17 3.12
N VAL A 337 6.12 0.92 1.83
CA VAL A 337 6.87 -0.08 1.06
C VAL A 337 7.87 0.57 0.12
N SER A 338 7.40 1.38 -0.83
CA SER A 338 8.27 2.08 -1.77
C SER A 338 8.54 3.52 -1.33
N GLY A 339 7.70 4.07 -0.45
CA GLY A 339 7.79 5.44 0.05
C GLY A 339 7.24 6.46 -0.94
N ILE A 340 7.15 7.71 -0.53
CA ILE A 340 6.50 8.77 -1.30
C ILE A 340 7.46 9.38 -2.33
N SER A 341 6.99 9.54 -3.56
CA SER A 341 7.69 10.21 -4.67
C SER A 341 7.56 11.74 -4.57
N ASN A 342 8.57 12.45 -5.08
CA ASN A 342 8.57 13.91 -5.16
C ASN A 342 7.54 14.48 -6.15
N LEU A 343 6.84 13.63 -6.91
CA LEU A 343 5.69 14.02 -7.73
C LEU A 343 4.38 14.15 -6.94
N SER A 344 4.42 13.85 -5.63
CA SER A 344 3.39 14.19 -4.64
C SER A 344 3.48 15.67 -4.23
N ASP A 345 3.58 16.55 -5.22
CA ASP A 345 3.88 17.97 -5.07
C ASP A 345 2.75 18.86 -5.58
N LYS A 346 1.53 18.31 -5.74
CA LYS A 346 0.43 19.03 -6.39
C LYS A 346 -0.93 18.79 -5.76
N TYR A 347 -1.80 19.77 -5.97
CA TYR A 347 -3.20 19.74 -5.57
C TYR A 347 -4.11 20.41 -6.60
N GLN A 348 -5.40 20.18 -6.47
CA GLN A 348 -6.46 20.95 -7.11
C GLN A 348 -7.43 21.45 -6.05
N TYR A 349 -8.28 22.41 -6.40
CA TYR A 349 -9.35 22.83 -5.51
C TYR A 349 -10.65 23.02 -6.28
N MET A 350 -11.74 23.12 -5.53
CA MET A 350 -13.09 23.35 -6.02
C MET A 350 -13.74 24.43 -5.17
N THR A 351 -14.44 25.36 -5.82
CA THR A 351 -15.18 26.45 -5.18
C THR A 351 -16.66 26.37 -5.56
N ASP A 352 -17.50 27.09 -4.84
CA ASP A 352 -18.93 27.23 -5.12
C ASP A 352 -19.22 27.96 -6.45
N LYS A 353 -18.25 28.73 -6.99
CA LYS A 353 -18.34 29.28 -8.36
C LYS A 353 -18.20 28.21 -9.44
N ASN A 354 -17.64 27.04 -9.11
CA ASN A 354 -17.30 25.98 -10.04
C ASN A 354 -17.69 24.60 -9.48
N PRO A 355 -18.98 24.38 -9.16
CA PRO A 355 -19.41 23.18 -8.46
C PRO A 355 -19.14 21.92 -9.29
N GLY A 356 -18.57 20.90 -8.65
CA GLY A 356 -18.25 19.61 -9.26
C GLY A 356 -17.03 19.62 -10.19
N SER A 357 -16.25 20.71 -10.25
CA SER A 357 -15.05 20.81 -11.09
C SER A 357 -13.83 21.15 -10.26
N PHE A 358 -12.88 20.22 -10.18
CA PHE A 358 -11.53 20.49 -9.65
C PHE A 358 -10.67 21.16 -10.71
N GLY A 359 -9.78 22.06 -10.26
CA GLY A 359 -8.89 22.83 -11.12
C GLY A 359 -8.29 24.01 -10.36
N SER A 360 -8.08 25.12 -11.07
CA SER A 360 -7.58 26.36 -10.46
C SER A 360 -8.03 27.62 -11.21
N PHE A 361 -7.97 28.75 -10.53
CA PHE A 361 -7.87 30.06 -11.18
C PHE A 361 -6.41 30.33 -11.60
N ALA A 362 -6.21 31.28 -12.52
CA ALA A 362 -4.87 31.67 -12.97
C ALA A 362 -4.04 32.35 -11.86
N SER A 363 -4.72 32.97 -10.89
CA SER A 363 -4.14 33.48 -9.67
C SER A 363 -4.77 32.75 -8.49
N LEU A 364 -3.94 32.22 -7.59
CA LEU A 364 -4.43 31.53 -6.38
C LEU A 364 -5.02 32.49 -5.35
N LEU A 365 -4.84 33.80 -5.50
CA LEU A 365 -5.25 34.81 -4.52
C LEU A 365 -6.45 35.66 -4.98
N ASN A 366 -7.13 35.28 -6.07
CA ASN A 366 -8.40 35.89 -6.47
C ASN A 366 -9.18 34.99 -7.45
N CYS A 367 -10.50 35.12 -7.43
CA CYS A 367 -11.40 34.39 -8.32
C CYS A 367 -11.92 35.25 -9.48
N ASN A 368 -11.05 36.05 -10.10
CA ASN A 368 -11.40 36.99 -11.17
C ASN A 368 -11.13 36.44 -12.58
N SER A 369 -10.27 35.44 -12.72
CA SER A 369 -9.99 34.82 -14.01
C SER A 369 -11.05 33.78 -14.38
N SER A 370 -11.06 33.35 -15.65
CA SER A 370 -11.77 32.13 -16.03
C SER A 370 -11.21 30.92 -15.25
N TRP A 371 -12.10 30.00 -14.87
CA TRP A 371 -11.73 28.74 -14.24
C TRP A 371 -11.01 27.82 -15.24
N GLN A 372 -9.99 27.08 -14.77
CA GLN A 372 -9.21 26.15 -15.56
C GLN A 372 -9.40 24.71 -15.03
N PRO A 373 -10.41 23.95 -15.53
CA PRO A 373 -10.68 22.59 -15.08
C PRO A 373 -9.48 21.65 -15.24
N GLY A 374 -9.24 20.79 -14.25
CA GLY A 374 -8.18 19.78 -14.28
C GLY A 374 -6.76 20.33 -14.15
N THR A 375 -6.60 21.62 -13.86
CA THR A 375 -5.29 22.24 -13.70
C THR A 375 -4.73 21.98 -12.31
N TRP A 376 -3.55 21.35 -12.25
CA TRP A 376 -2.82 21.10 -11.02
C TRP A 376 -2.01 22.32 -10.57
N VAL A 377 -1.95 22.54 -9.27
CA VAL A 377 -1.21 23.60 -8.61
C VAL A 377 -0.14 22.97 -7.72
N ALA A 378 1.07 23.56 -7.70
CA ALA A 378 2.14 23.07 -6.85
C ALA A 378 1.85 23.28 -5.35
N LEU A 379 2.24 22.34 -4.51
CA LEU A 379 2.21 22.45 -3.06
C LEU A 379 3.31 23.40 -2.55
N GLU A 380 3.15 23.87 -1.31
CA GLU A 380 4.13 24.66 -0.55
C GLU A 380 4.85 23.83 0.52
N SER A 381 4.53 22.54 0.66
CA SER A 381 5.08 21.67 1.71
C SER A 381 6.62 21.71 1.77
N PRO A 382 7.23 21.52 2.96
CA PRO A 382 8.68 21.41 3.08
C PRO A 382 9.21 20.31 2.16
N PRO A 383 10.46 20.43 1.66
CA PRO A 383 11.03 19.37 0.86
C PRO A 383 11.15 18.10 1.70
N PHE A 384 10.41 17.05 1.32
CA PHE A 384 10.64 15.68 1.79
C PHE A 384 11.58 14.96 0.82
N SER A 385 12.22 13.91 1.29
CA SER A 385 13.14 13.10 0.46
C SER A 385 12.35 12.04 -0.31
N PRO A 386 12.67 11.78 -1.59
CA PRO A 386 12.08 10.65 -2.30
C PRO A 386 12.29 9.35 -1.54
N GLY A 387 11.22 8.60 -1.29
CA GLY A 387 11.23 7.37 -0.50
C GLY A 387 10.95 7.58 1.00
N ASP A 388 10.64 8.80 1.45
CA ASP A 388 10.10 9.00 2.81
C ASP A 388 8.73 8.31 2.94
N ASN A 389 8.54 7.51 3.98
CA ASN A 389 7.32 6.69 4.15
C ASN A 389 6.13 7.47 4.72
N ASP A 390 6.34 8.69 5.18
CA ASP A 390 5.33 9.53 5.83
C ASP A 390 5.65 11.00 5.54
N VAL A 391 4.75 11.67 4.84
CA VAL A 391 5.00 12.99 4.25
C VAL A 391 3.86 13.97 4.53
N TYR A 392 4.24 15.16 5.00
CA TYR A 392 3.35 16.32 5.17
C TYR A 392 3.18 17.08 3.86
N LEU A 393 1.93 17.25 3.43
CA LEU A 393 1.53 18.00 2.23
C LEU A 393 0.77 19.26 2.64
N ARG A 394 1.12 20.41 2.05
CA ARG A 394 0.44 21.69 2.29
C ARG A 394 0.24 22.46 1.00
N THR A 395 -0.98 22.93 0.75
CA THR A 395 -1.28 23.78 -0.40
C THR A 395 -0.57 25.12 -0.28
N GLN A 396 -0.43 25.82 -1.41
CA GLN A 396 -0.21 27.26 -1.34
C GLN A 396 -1.45 27.95 -0.76
N LYS A 397 -1.26 29.19 -0.31
CA LYS A 397 -2.36 30.07 0.07
C LYS A 397 -3.34 30.20 -1.10
N THR A 398 -4.58 29.76 -0.90
CA THR A 398 -5.58 29.62 -1.95
C THR A 398 -6.87 30.34 -1.58
N GLU A 399 -7.39 31.10 -2.53
CA GLU A 399 -8.64 31.85 -2.46
C GLU A 399 -9.82 30.98 -2.89
N PHE A 400 -10.78 30.86 -1.99
CA PHE A 400 -12.03 30.12 -2.11
C PHE A 400 -13.25 31.00 -2.46
N CYS A 401 -13.01 32.23 -2.92
CA CYS A 401 -13.90 33.17 -3.60
C CYS A 401 -14.92 33.92 -2.76
N ASN A 402 -15.44 33.32 -1.68
CA ASN A 402 -16.37 33.97 -0.76
C ASN A 402 -16.47 33.20 0.56
N ASN A 403 -17.20 33.80 1.51
CA ASN A 403 -17.47 33.24 2.82
C ASN A 403 -18.69 32.30 2.86
N ASP A 404 -19.17 31.78 1.72
CA ASP A 404 -20.22 30.73 1.72
C ASP A 404 -19.59 29.37 2.04
N TRP A 405 -19.34 29.13 3.32
CA TRP A 405 -18.79 27.87 3.83
C TRP A 405 -19.85 26.77 4.02
N LYS A 406 -21.12 27.04 3.68
CA LYS A 406 -22.18 26.01 3.64
C LYS A 406 -22.00 25.09 2.44
N THR A 407 -21.61 25.67 1.31
CA THR A 407 -21.27 24.90 0.13
C THR A 407 -19.88 24.32 0.31
N CYS A 408 -19.77 23.00 0.29
CA CYS A 408 -18.47 22.34 0.42
C CYS A 408 -17.49 22.86 -0.63
N LYS A 409 -16.44 23.52 -0.16
CA LYS A 409 -15.27 23.87 -0.96
C LYS A 409 -14.22 22.80 -0.69
N ALA A 410 -13.63 22.25 -1.73
CA ALA A 410 -12.79 21.07 -1.58
C ALA A 410 -11.37 21.32 -2.07
N VAL A 411 -10.42 20.63 -1.45
CA VAL A 411 -9.05 20.47 -1.96
C VAL A 411 -8.82 19.00 -2.25
N ARG A 412 -8.21 18.71 -3.39
CA ARG A 412 -7.76 17.40 -3.80
C ARG A 412 -6.25 17.35 -3.75
N PHE A 413 -5.70 16.53 -2.87
CA PHE A 413 -4.27 16.21 -2.90
C PHE A 413 -4.02 15.05 -3.85
N TYR A 414 -2.81 15.04 -4.41
CA TYR A 414 -2.29 13.94 -5.22
C TYR A 414 -1.04 13.38 -4.56
N ALA A 415 -0.96 12.06 -4.49
CA ALA A 415 0.24 11.35 -4.08
C ALA A 415 0.63 10.31 -5.13
N GLU A 416 1.93 10.13 -5.30
CA GLU A 416 2.58 9.07 -6.06
C GLU A 416 3.65 8.43 -5.16
N ASP A 417 3.79 7.11 -5.19
CA ASP A 417 4.87 6.40 -4.51
C ASP A 417 6.11 6.24 -5.41
N MET A 418 7.16 5.59 -4.90
CA MET A 418 8.37 5.33 -5.69
C MET A 418 8.20 4.20 -6.72
N ALA A 419 7.17 3.36 -6.59
CA ALA A 419 6.81 2.34 -7.57
C ALA A 419 5.98 2.89 -8.75
N GLY A 420 5.45 4.11 -8.64
CA GLY A 420 4.62 4.78 -9.62
C GLY A 420 3.12 4.55 -9.45
N ASN A 421 2.67 3.97 -8.34
CA ASN A 421 1.25 3.94 -7.99
C ASN A 421 0.81 5.32 -7.51
N THR A 422 -0.47 5.65 -7.69
CA THR A 422 -0.99 7.00 -7.41
C THR A 422 -2.31 6.93 -6.65
N ASP A 423 -2.54 7.90 -5.76
CA ASP A 423 -3.83 8.12 -5.09
C ASP A 423 -4.19 9.60 -5.04
N GLU A 424 -5.50 9.89 -4.94
CA GLU A 424 -6.03 11.23 -4.79
C GLU A 424 -6.96 11.30 -3.58
N LYS A 425 -6.83 12.38 -2.78
CA LYS A 425 -7.65 12.57 -1.57
C LYS A 425 -8.31 13.94 -1.52
N ASP A 426 -9.64 13.90 -1.44
CA ASP A 426 -10.48 15.09 -1.34
C ASP A 426 -10.79 15.42 0.14
N TYR A 427 -10.60 16.68 0.51
CA TYR A 427 -10.99 17.25 1.78
C TYR A 427 -11.98 18.39 1.59
N CYS A 428 -13.13 18.26 2.23
CA CYS A 428 -14.08 19.36 2.36
C CYS A 428 -13.62 20.33 3.45
N ILE A 429 -13.60 21.61 3.11
CA ILE A 429 -13.19 22.68 4.01
C ILE A 429 -14.44 23.28 4.64
N ASN A 430 -14.54 23.17 5.96
CA ASN A 430 -15.60 23.79 6.75
C ASN A 430 -15.04 24.98 7.53
N GLY A 431 -15.83 26.05 7.65
CA GLY A 431 -15.43 27.20 8.47
C GLY A 431 -15.68 27.00 9.97
N PRO A 432 -15.03 27.80 10.84
CA PRO A 432 -15.26 27.75 12.27
C PRO A 432 -16.65 28.30 12.60
N TRP A 433 -17.26 27.70 13.61
CA TRP A 433 -18.58 28.06 14.13
C TRP A 433 -18.56 28.00 15.65
N ILE A 434 -19.49 28.72 16.29
CA ILE A 434 -19.62 28.73 17.75
C ILE A 434 -20.83 27.90 18.19
N SER A 435 -20.74 27.30 19.36
CA SER A 435 -21.88 26.66 20.03
C SER A 435 -22.28 27.45 21.26
N VAL A 436 -23.59 27.59 21.51
CA VAL A 436 -24.14 28.25 22.70
C VAL A 436 -25.11 27.30 23.39
N LEU A 437 -24.79 26.92 24.63
CA LEU A 437 -25.49 25.87 25.37
C LEU A 437 -25.99 26.38 26.72
N GLY A 438 -26.93 25.65 27.32
CA GLY A 438 -27.40 25.90 28.68
C GLY A 438 -28.62 26.81 28.74
N GLU A 439 -29.36 26.93 27.63
CA GLU A 439 -30.56 27.77 27.47
C GLU A 439 -30.26 29.27 27.67
N GLY A 440 -29.03 29.68 27.36
CA GLY A 440 -28.56 31.08 27.44
C GLY A 440 -29.06 31.96 26.30
N GLY A 441 -28.97 33.28 26.46
CA GLY A 441 -29.29 34.23 25.39
C GLY A 441 -28.05 34.73 24.65
N VAL A 442 -28.09 34.77 23.31
CA VAL A 442 -27.12 35.50 22.48
C VAL A 442 -27.74 36.82 22.07
N ARG A 443 -27.02 37.93 22.31
CA ARG A 443 -27.50 39.26 21.96
C ARG A 443 -26.46 40.08 21.21
N SER A 444 -26.89 40.78 20.16
CA SER A 444 -26.14 41.84 19.52
C SER A 444 -26.98 43.11 19.42
N ASN A 445 -26.38 44.26 19.73
CA ASN A 445 -26.98 45.58 19.46
C ASN A 445 -26.87 45.97 17.96
N GLN A 446 -26.29 45.09 17.12
CA GLN A 446 -26.20 45.23 15.68
C GLN A 446 -26.57 43.90 15.01
N ASN A 447 -25.91 43.54 13.92
CA ASN A 447 -26.05 42.24 13.26
C ASN A 447 -25.28 41.14 14.02
N ILE A 448 -25.66 39.89 13.78
CA ILE A 448 -24.84 38.72 14.10
C ILE A 448 -24.44 38.06 12.77
N ASN A 449 -23.15 38.12 12.45
CA ASN A 449 -22.61 37.61 11.19
C ASN A 449 -21.47 36.63 11.48
N MET A 450 -21.79 35.34 11.44
CA MET A 450 -20.83 34.25 11.60
C MET A 450 -20.25 33.86 10.23
N LEU A 451 -19.08 33.20 10.24
CA LEU A 451 -18.43 32.75 9.02
C LEU A 451 -19.00 31.41 8.53
N ALA A 452 -19.34 30.47 9.41
CA ALA A 452 -19.88 29.16 9.02
C ALA A 452 -21.08 28.72 9.86
N GLU A 453 -21.84 27.80 9.27
CA GLU A 453 -22.95 27.07 9.88
C GLU A 453 -22.43 25.80 10.55
N ALA A 454 -23.05 25.45 11.68
CA ALA A 454 -22.83 24.16 12.32
C ALA A 454 -23.52 23.04 11.53
N VAL A 455 -22.99 21.81 11.59
CA VAL A 455 -23.67 20.63 11.05
C VAL A 455 -24.91 20.29 11.86
N ASP A 456 -24.82 20.46 13.19
CA ASP A 456 -25.91 20.25 14.15
C ASP A 456 -26.47 21.59 14.67
N ASP A 457 -27.48 21.52 15.55
CA ASP A 457 -28.00 22.71 16.24
C ASP A 457 -26.92 23.35 17.13
N ASN A 458 -26.70 24.66 16.96
CA ASN A 458 -25.66 25.39 17.69
C ASN A 458 -26.18 26.33 18.78
N THR A 459 -27.50 26.36 19.02
CA THR A 459 -28.09 27.03 20.17
C THR A 459 -29.32 26.30 20.71
N ASP A 460 -29.55 26.41 22.01
CA ASP A 460 -30.75 25.93 22.70
C ASP A 460 -31.55 27.08 23.34
N GLY A 461 -31.19 28.33 23.03
CA GLY A 461 -31.67 29.52 23.73
C GLY A 461 -32.16 30.67 22.85
N LEU A 462 -32.24 31.86 23.44
CA LEU A 462 -32.79 33.06 22.82
C LEU A 462 -31.74 33.77 21.96
N ILE A 463 -32.11 34.17 20.74
CA ILE A 463 -31.29 35.05 19.90
C ILE A 463 -31.94 36.42 19.78
N GLU A 464 -31.21 37.48 20.14
CA GLU A 464 -31.63 38.87 19.99
C GLU A 464 -30.64 39.64 19.12
N ALA A 465 -31.12 40.32 18.08
CA ALA A 465 -30.34 41.25 17.29
C ALA A 465 -31.14 42.53 17.04
N SER A 466 -30.50 43.69 17.16
CA SER A 466 -31.11 44.96 16.75
C SER A 466 -30.87 45.28 15.27
N GLY A 467 -29.95 44.56 14.62
CA GLY A 467 -29.72 44.61 13.19
C GLY A 467 -30.70 43.74 12.38
N ASN A 468 -30.51 43.73 11.06
CA ASN A 468 -31.37 42.99 10.13
C ASN A 468 -30.76 41.64 9.70
N ILE A 469 -29.59 41.27 10.23
CA ILE A 469 -28.86 40.05 9.84
C ILE A 469 -28.56 39.24 11.10
N VAL A 470 -29.01 37.98 11.08
CA VAL A 470 -28.60 36.90 11.99
C VAL A 470 -28.33 35.69 11.11
N ASN A 471 -27.05 35.33 10.95
CA ASN A 471 -26.64 34.19 10.12
C ASN A 471 -26.27 32.99 10.98
N PHE A 472 -26.50 31.79 10.44
CA PHE A 472 -25.89 30.53 10.88
C PHE A 472 -26.17 30.10 12.33
N PHE A 473 -27.31 30.50 12.89
CA PHE A 473 -27.85 29.81 14.06
C PHE A 473 -28.91 28.78 13.65
N SER A 474 -28.77 27.59 14.22
CA SER A 474 -29.69 26.46 14.17
C SER A 474 -30.06 26.08 15.61
N SER A 475 -31.30 25.65 15.84
CA SER A 475 -31.81 25.45 17.20
C SER A 475 -32.50 24.13 17.38
N SER A 476 -32.15 23.50 18.50
CA SER A 476 -32.78 22.28 19.01
C SER A 476 -34.23 22.47 19.47
N ARG A 477 -34.74 23.70 19.41
CA ARG A 477 -36.10 24.12 19.79
C ARG A 477 -36.77 24.94 18.69
N ASP A 478 -38.10 24.83 18.61
CA ASP A 478 -38.92 25.67 17.74
C ASP A 478 -38.80 27.16 18.10
N TRP A 479 -38.60 28.00 17.09
CA TRP A 479 -38.44 29.44 17.27
C TRP A 479 -39.71 30.25 17.01
N LEU A 480 -39.88 31.31 17.79
CA LEU A 480 -40.87 32.36 17.57
C LEU A 480 -40.15 33.70 17.44
N VAL A 481 -40.38 34.40 16.33
CA VAL A 481 -39.81 35.74 16.10
C VAL A 481 -40.71 36.78 16.74
N LYS A 482 -40.16 37.61 17.62
CA LYS A 482 -40.86 38.72 18.29
C LYS A 482 -39.96 39.94 18.38
N ASN A 483 -40.58 41.12 18.34
CA ASN A 483 -39.88 42.37 18.63
C ASN A 483 -39.70 42.53 20.14
N SER A 484 -38.53 43.00 20.55
CA SER A 484 -38.15 43.30 21.94
C SER A 484 -37.61 44.72 22.02
N SER A 485 -37.80 45.40 23.16
CA SER A 485 -37.18 46.70 23.40
C SER A 485 -35.70 46.53 23.71
N ALA A 486 -34.85 47.44 23.21
CA ALA A 486 -33.44 47.44 23.56
C ALA A 486 -33.28 47.60 25.10
N PRO A 487 -32.55 46.68 25.78
CA PRO A 487 -32.19 46.82 27.18
C PRO A 487 -31.14 47.93 27.33
N ALA A 488 -31.03 48.46 28.54
CA ALA A 488 -29.99 49.44 28.86
C ALA A 488 -28.61 48.76 28.81
N THR A 489 -27.65 49.42 28.14
CA THR A 489 -26.25 49.02 28.17
C THR A 489 -25.65 49.36 29.54
N ILE A 490 -24.90 48.43 30.13
CA ILE A 490 -24.16 48.62 31.37
C ILE A 490 -22.67 48.48 31.04
N ASN A 491 -21.84 49.38 31.55
CA ASN A 491 -20.39 49.40 31.30
C ASN A 491 -19.57 49.25 32.60
N TYR A 492 -18.25 49.28 32.50
CA TYR A 492 -17.35 49.20 33.64
C TYR A 492 -17.64 50.27 34.70
N ASP A 493 -17.82 51.54 34.29
CA ASP A 493 -18.06 52.65 35.20
C ASP A 493 -19.37 52.47 35.98
N ASP A 494 -20.41 51.92 35.35
CA ASP A 494 -21.67 51.60 36.03
C ASP A 494 -21.46 50.57 37.14
N PHE A 495 -20.68 49.51 36.88
CA PHE A 495 -20.33 48.52 37.90
C PHE A 495 -19.44 49.10 39.00
N ASP A 496 -18.41 49.88 38.65
CA ASP A 496 -17.53 50.52 39.62
C ASP A 496 -18.28 51.52 40.51
N ASN A 497 -19.26 52.26 39.97
CA ASN A 497 -20.07 53.18 40.76
C ASN A 497 -21.10 52.46 41.65
N THR A 498 -21.62 51.32 41.21
CA THR A 498 -22.69 50.59 41.91
C THR A 498 -22.16 49.69 43.03
N LEU A 499 -21.07 48.94 42.76
CA LEU A 499 -20.54 47.95 43.70
C LEU A 499 -19.93 48.61 44.94
N LYS A 500 -20.14 48.02 46.12
CA LYS A 500 -19.65 48.55 47.41
C LYS A 500 -18.57 47.64 48.00
N ASN A 501 -17.87 48.13 49.04
CA ASN A 501 -16.85 47.36 49.79
C ASN A 501 -15.72 46.78 48.92
N LYS A 502 -15.32 47.52 47.88
CA LYS A 502 -14.27 47.11 46.93
C LYS A 502 -12.91 47.07 47.61
N THR A 503 -12.19 45.97 47.46
CA THR A 503 -10.81 45.82 47.95
C THR A 503 -9.83 45.87 46.78
N THR A 504 -8.84 46.77 46.82
CA THR A 504 -7.83 46.86 45.77
C THR A 504 -6.82 45.71 45.87
N ILE A 505 -6.55 45.05 44.74
CA ILE A 505 -5.49 44.06 44.59
C ILE A 505 -4.25 44.77 44.03
N THR A 506 -3.13 44.71 44.76
CA THR A 506 -1.85 45.34 44.38
C THR A 506 -0.68 44.35 44.31
N ASP A 507 -0.86 43.13 44.80
CA ASP A 507 0.13 42.05 44.81
C ASP A 507 0.06 41.16 43.57
N GLY A 508 -0.79 41.52 42.59
CA GLY A 508 -0.94 40.82 41.33
C GLY A 508 -1.59 39.43 41.45
N LYS A 509 -2.30 39.13 42.55
CA LYS A 509 -2.91 37.82 42.79
C LYS A 509 -4.41 37.90 43.02
N LEU A 510 -5.16 37.01 42.36
CA LEU A 510 -6.58 36.81 42.63
C LEU A 510 -6.81 36.26 44.05
N ARG A 511 -8.05 36.36 44.53
CA ARG A 511 -8.42 35.95 45.89
C ARG A 511 -9.22 34.66 45.88
N LYS A 512 -9.03 33.85 46.92
CA LYS A 512 -9.79 32.59 47.16
C LYS A 512 -10.99 32.80 48.09
N THR A 513 -11.44 34.05 48.22
CA THR A 513 -12.47 34.47 49.18
C THR A 513 -13.50 35.32 48.47
N SER A 514 -14.77 35.20 48.88
CA SER A 514 -15.84 35.99 48.30
C SER A 514 -15.66 37.49 48.53
N GLY A 515 -16.00 38.32 47.54
CA GLY A 515 -15.89 39.77 47.67
C GLY A 515 -15.86 40.51 46.34
N VAL A 516 -15.82 41.84 46.41
CA VAL A 516 -15.59 42.70 45.26
C VAL A 516 -14.16 43.22 45.30
N TYR A 517 -13.42 42.99 44.23
CA TYR A 517 -12.03 43.36 44.10
C TYR A 517 -11.81 44.32 42.93
N LYS A 518 -10.77 45.15 43.04
CA LYS A 518 -10.40 46.13 42.00
C LYS A 518 -8.92 46.09 41.69
N ILE A 519 -8.58 46.08 40.41
CA ILE A 519 -7.22 46.15 39.88
C ILE A 519 -7.16 47.41 39.02
N ASN A 520 -6.27 48.35 39.37
CA ASN A 520 -6.16 49.66 38.70
C ASN A 520 -5.02 49.68 37.67
N SER A 521 -4.93 48.64 36.86
CA SER A 521 -3.94 48.47 35.79
C SER A 521 -4.37 47.33 34.88
N ASN A 522 -3.64 47.14 33.78
CA ASN A 522 -3.70 45.89 33.02
C ASN A 522 -3.38 44.70 33.94
N PHE A 523 -4.02 43.57 33.68
CA PHE A 523 -3.89 42.36 34.49
C PHE A 523 -3.74 41.12 33.62
N THR A 524 -2.82 40.24 34.02
CA THR A 524 -2.59 38.96 33.33
C THR A 524 -2.94 37.80 34.26
N ILE A 525 -3.84 36.94 33.81
CA ILE A 525 -4.15 35.66 34.44
C ILE A 525 -3.15 34.62 33.94
N ASN A 526 -2.27 34.20 34.84
CA ASN A 526 -1.22 33.22 34.61
C ASN A 526 -1.00 32.39 35.88
N ASN A 527 -0.06 31.44 35.84
CA ASN A 527 0.24 30.56 36.96
C ASN A 527 0.72 31.29 38.23
N GLN A 528 1.13 32.56 38.12
CA GLN A 528 1.60 33.37 39.24
C GLN A 528 0.48 34.19 39.88
N SER A 529 -0.49 34.64 39.09
CA SER A 529 -1.64 35.42 39.56
C SER A 529 -2.80 34.56 40.06
N LEU A 530 -2.86 33.28 39.68
CA LEU A 530 -3.73 32.27 40.28
C LEU A 530 -3.09 31.68 41.56
N PRO A 531 -3.66 31.89 42.75
CA PRO A 531 -3.10 31.32 43.98
C PRO A 531 -3.27 29.80 44.04
N VAL A 532 -2.36 29.10 44.71
CA VAL A 532 -2.45 27.63 44.90
C VAL A 532 -3.78 27.24 45.53
N GLY A 533 -4.46 26.27 44.91
CA GLY A 533 -5.78 25.79 45.30
C GLY A 533 -6.94 26.70 44.90
N PHE A 534 -6.75 27.62 43.94
CA PHE A 534 -7.82 28.48 43.43
C PHE A 534 -8.99 27.66 42.86
N SER A 535 -8.69 26.65 42.04
CA SER A 535 -9.69 25.79 41.39
C SER A 535 -10.50 24.92 42.35
N SER A 536 -9.99 24.66 43.56
CA SER A 536 -10.69 23.87 44.59
C SER A 536 -11.32 24.72 45.70
N SER A 537 -11.28 26.05 45.58
CA SER A 537 -11.82 26.96 46.59
C SER A 537 -13.24 27.37 46.23
N VAL A 538 -14.12 27.40 47.25
CA VAL A 538 -15.51 27.86 47.10
C VAL A 538 -15.59 29.36 47.41
N PHE A 539 -15.90 30.19 46.42
CA PHE A 539 -16.01 31.64 46.55
C PHE A 539 -16.97 32.24 45.51
N ASN A 540 -17.47 33.45 45.80
CA ASN A 540 -18.20 34.27 44.85
C ASN A 540 -17.50 35.63 44.76
N GLN A 541 -16.95 35.99 43.61
CA GLN A 541 -16.23 37.26 43.49
C GLN A 541 -16.47 38.00 42.19
N ILE A 542 -16.46 39.33 42.30
CA ILE A 542 -16.45 40.26 41.17
C ILE A 542 -15.10 40.98 41.17
N VAL A 543 -14.40 40.97 40.04
CA VAL A 543 -13.09 41.59 39.88
C VAL A 543 -13.21 42.68 38.80
N LEU A 544 -13.10 43.93 39.23
CA LEU A 544 -13.05 45.10 38.36
C LEU A 544 -11.60 45.29 37.89
N VAL A 545 -11.36 45.29 36.58
CA VAL A 545 -10.05 45.57 35.96
C VAL A 545 -10.15 46.89 35.20
N ASN A 546 -9.53 47.94 35.74
CA ASN A 546 -9.40 49.23 35.06
C ASN A 546 -8.16 49.21 34.15
N GLY A 547 -8.32 48.55 33.01
CA GLY A 547 -7.27 48.28 32.02
C GLY A 547 -7.63 47.06 31.18
N ASP A 548 -6.64 46.51 30.49
CA ASP A 548 -6.81 45.29 29.68
C ASP A 548 -6.62 44.03 30.53
N LEU A 549 -7.34 42.97 30.15
CA LEU A 549 -7.22 41.64 30.75
C LEU A 549 -6.56 40.67 29.76
N THR A 550 -5.46 40.03 30.15
CA THR A 550 -4.85 38.95 29.36
C THR A 550 -5.04 37.61 30.09
N ILE A 551 -5.46 36.57 29.38
CA ILE A 551 -5.65 35.21 29.90
C ILE A 551 -4.63 34.30 29.23
N ASP A 552 -3.55 33.99 29.96
CA ASP A 552 -2.41 33.18 29.51
C ASP A 552 -2.49 31.71 29.97
N THR A 553 -3.40 31.40 30.88
CA THR A 553 -3.62 30.06 31.40
C THR A 553 -5.11 29.80 31.63
N GLU A 554 -5.49 28.53 31.71
CA GLU A 554 -6.87 28.12 31.93
C GLU A 554 -7.41 28.69 33.24
N ILE A 555 -8.68 29.08 33.21
CA ILE A 555 -9.41 29.48 34.42
C ILE A 555 -10.31 28.32 34.78
N SER A 556 -9.99 27.61 35.85
CA SER A 556 -10.88 26.61 36.45
C SER A 556 -11.23 27.00 37.87
N ILE A 557 -12.50 26.83 38.24
CA ILE A 557 -13.05 27.15 39.56
C ILE A 557 -13.93 26.00 40.05
N ASP A 558 -14.16 25.92 41.35
CA ASP A 558 -15.11 24.96 41.91
C ASP A 558 -16.51 25.17 41.26
N PRO A 559 -17.27 24.11 40.92
CA PRO A 559 -18.59 24.27 40.32
C PRO A 559 -19.57 25.14 41.14
N SER A 560 -19.36 25.21 42.46
CA SER A 560 -20.14 26.01 43.41
C SER A 560 -19.68 27.47 43.51
N SER A 561 -18.63 27.86 42.79
CA SER A 561 -18.05 29.20 42.79
C SER A 561 -18.57 30.07 41.63
N THR A 562 -18.44 31.38 41.79
CA THR A 562 -18.60 32.36 40.70
C THR A 562 -17.43 33.33 40.64
N LEU A 563 -16.92 33.56 39.44
CA LEU A 563 -15.87 34.54 39.13
C LEU A 563 -16.32 35.43 37.98
N LEU A 564 -16.64 36.68 38.27
CA LEU A 564 -16.97 37.68 37.23
C LEU A 564 -15.84 38.69 37.09
N PHE A 565 -15.32 38.84 35.88
CA PHE A 565 -14.48 39.98 35.49
C PHE A 565 -15.32 41.06 34.84
N VAL A 566 -15.12 42.30 35.27
CA VAL A 566 -15.62 43.50 34.57
C VAL A 566 -14.41 44.33 34.18
N VAL A 567 -14.21 44.52 32.88
CA VAL A 567 -12.97 45.01 32.28
C VAL A 567 -13.27 46.29 31.51
N SER A 568 -12.57 47.39 31.81
CA SER A 568 -12.77 48.67 31.10
C SER A 568 -12.12 48.71 29.72
N GLY A 569 -11.16 47.81 29.46
CA GLY A 569 -10.42 47.71 28.20
C GLY A 569 -10.69 46.39 27.47
N ASP A 570 -9.69 45.93 26.72
CA ASP A 570 -9.77 44.73 25.90
C ASP A 570 -9.47 43.46 26.71
N VAL A 571 -9.96 42.32 26.22
CA VAL A 571 -9.66 40.99 26.76
C VAL A 571 -8.98 40.13 25.69
N GLY A 572 -7.73 39.76 25.94
CA GLY A 572 -6.96 38.84 25.08
C GLY A 572 -6.86 37.45 25.71
N ILE A 573 -7.31 36.42 24.99
CA ILE A 573 -7.17 35.02 25.41
C ILE A 573 -6.11 34.35 24.54
N ILE A 574 -5.07 33.79 25.15
CA ILE A 574 -3.97 33.14 24.42
C ILE A 574 -4.46 31.88 23.69
N LYS A 575 -3.81 31.54 22.56
CA LYS A 575 -4.22 30.44 21.67
C LYS A 575 -4.22 29.03 22.30
N ASN A 576 -3.53 28.85 23.42
CA ASN A 576 -3.37 27.57 24.12
C ASN A 576 -4.32 27.40 25.33
N VAL A 577 -5.19 28.37 25.61
CA VAL A 577 -6.16 28.26 26.70
C VAL A 577 -7.42 27.62 26.19
N ASP A 578 -7.75 26.42 26.64
CA ASP A 578 -8.92 25.69 26.11
C ASP A 578 -10.12 25.74 27.07
N LEU A 579 -9.95 26.28 28.28
CA LEU A 579 -11.00 26.38 29.29
C LEU A 579 -11.00 27.73 30.04
N ILE A 580 -12.18 28.35 30.10
CA ILE A 580 -12.49 29.54 30.91
C ILE A 580 -13.78 29.31 31.70
N GLU A 581 -13.66 29.06 33.00
CA GLU A 581 -14.76 28.98 33.96
C GLU A 581 -14.89 30.33 34.70
N SER A 582 -15.33 31.36 33.98
CA SER A 582 -15.59 32.70 34.51
C SER A 582 -16.59 33.45 33.64
N ALA A 583 -17.33 34.41 34.21
CA ALA A 583 -18.05 35.42 33.44
C ALA A 583 -17.12 36.60 33.15
N ILE A 584 -17.25 37.22 31.97
CA ILE A 584 -16.42 38.35 31.55
C ILE A 584 -17.30 39.39 30.86
N MET A 585 -17.30 40.61 31.39
CA MET A 585 -17.92 41.78 30.76
C MET A 585 -16.80 42.76 30.42
N ALA A 586 -16.60 43.03 29.14
CA ALA A 586 -15.61 43.96 28.64
C ALA A 586 -16.29 45.15 27.97
N ASP A 587 -15.83 46.36 28.28
CA ASP A 587 -16.19 47.55 27.52
C ASP A 587 -15.46 47.57 26.17
N GLY A 588 -14.30 46.91 26.08
CA GLY A 588 -13.53 46.69 24.85
C GLY A 588 -13.88 45.37 24.15
N ASP A 589 -12.94 44.91 23.31
CA ASP A 589 -13.11 43.70 22.49
C ASP A 589 -12.62 42.44 23.23
N ILE A 590 -13.29 41.30 23.01
CA ILE A 590 -12.81 39.97 23.43
C ILE A 590 -12.22 39.27 22.21
N ASN A 591 -10.94 38.92 22.27
CA ASN A 591 -10.19 38.29 21.19
C ASN A 591 -9.70 36.89 21.60
N THR A 592 -10.28 35.85 21.01
CA THR A 592 -9.85 34.46 21.23
C THR A 592 -8.64 34.16 20.35
N ALA A 593 -7.62 33.57 20.95
CA ALA A 593 -6.34 33.31 20.31
C ALA A 593 -5.65 34.59 19.76
N TYR A 594 -5.59 35.65 20.58
CA TYR A 594 -5.06 36.95 20.13
C TYR A 594 -3.61 36.91 19.61
N ASN A 595 -2.82 35.93 20.06
CA ASN A 595 -1.42 35.70 19.70
C ASN A 595 -1.22 34.56 18.66
N VAL A 596 -2.30 34.15 17.99
CA VAL A 596 -2.21 33.18 16.89
C VAL A 596 -1.34 33.75 15.77
N THR A 597 -0.50 32.89 15.21
CA THR A 597 0.38 33.16 14.07
C THR A 597 -0.10 32.38 12.85
N GLU A 598 0.22 32.87 11.66
CA GLU A 598 -0.18 32.22 10.41
C GLU A 598 0.48 30.83 10.34
N GLY A 599 -0.33 29.79 10.10
CA GLY A 599 0.14 28.41 10.18
C GLY A 599 -0.23 27.68 11.49
N ASP A 600 -0.75 28.38 12.50
CA ASP A 600 -1.16 27.74 13.74
C ASP A 600 -2.51 27.00 13.61
N ALA A 601 -2.63 25.88 14.29
CA ALA A 601 -3.90 25.24 14.59
C ALA A 601 -4.17 25.25 16.11
N ASN A 602 -5.45 25.22 16.49
CA ASN A 602 -5.92 25.36 17.86
C ASN A 602 -6.91 24.25 18.24
N ASN A 603 -7.18 24.13 19.54
CA ASN A 603 -8.29 23.34 20.06
C ASN A 603 -9.55 24.21 20.22
N THR A 604 -10.68 23.59 20.52
CA THR A 604 -11.90 24.28 20.95
C THR A 604 -11.64 25.03 22.27
N LEU A 605 -12.16 26.25 22.39
CA LEU A 605 -12.20 27.00 23.65
C LEU A 605 -13.58 26.86 24.30
N ASP A 606 -13.61 26.30 25.50
CA ASP A 606 -14.82 26.17 26.31
C ASP A 606 -14.93 27.32 27.33
N MET A 607 -15.94 28.16 27.14
CA MET A 607 -16.23 29.35 27.95
C MET A 607 -17.51 29.14 28.74
N LYS A 608 -17.41 29.01 30.07
CA LYS A 608 -18.55 28.76 30.97
C LYS A 608 -18.85 29.98 31.82
N GLY A 609 -19.99 30.62 31.56
CA GLY A 609 -20.40 31.83 32.27
C GLY A 609 -21.27 32.76 31.44
N ILE A 610 -21.11 34.07 31.68
CA ILE A 610 -21.81 35.14 30.97
C ILE A 610 -20.77 36.05 30.34
N PHE A 611 -20.89 36.33 29.06
CA PHE A 611 -19.90 37.08 28.29
C PHE A 611 -20.53 38.29 27.60
N SER A 612 -19.86 39.43 27.68
CA SER A 612 -20.25 40.68 27.00
C SER A 612 -19.00 41.43 26.56
N ALA A 613 -19.06 42.04 25.39
CA ALA A 613 -17.97 42.80 24.79
C ALA A 613 -18.53 43.88 23.87
N ASN A 614 -17.69 44.86 23.50
CA ASN A 614 -17.96 45.69 22.33
C ASN A 614 -17.98 44.85 21.04
N LYS A 615 -17.00 43.96 20.88
CA LYS A 615 -16.92 42.99 19.79
C LYS A 615 -16.28 41.68 20.24
N PHE A 616 -16.79 40.56 19.73
CA PHE A 616 -16.11 39.27 19.80
C PHE A 616 -15.29 39.04 18.52
N ILE A 617 -14.03 38.67 18.68
CA ILE A 617 -13.10 38.35 17.60
C ILE A 617 -12.67 36.90 17.79
N PHE A 618 -13.19 36.01 16.93
CA PHE A 618 -12.87 34.59 16.96
C PHE A 618 -11.80 34.27 15.91
N LYS A 619 -10.59 33.92 16.35
CA LYS A 619 -9.47 33.60 15.44
C LYS A 619 -9.04 32.14 15.44
N ARG A 620 -9.69 31.29 16.26
CA ARG A 620 -9.32 29.88 16.37
C ARG A 620 -9.59 29.14 15.07
N THR A 621 -8.64 28.30 14.69
CA THR A 621 -8.79 27.37 13.57
C THR A 621 -8.47 25.96 14.06
N LEU A 622 -9.45 25.06 14.01
CA LEU A 622 -9.28 23.69 14.48
C LEU A 622 -8.45 22.85 13.50
N GLN A 623 -7.68 21.90 14.03
CA GLN A 623 -7.03 20.86 13.23
C GLN A 623 -8.10 19.98 12.57
N GLY A 624 -7.83 19.39 11.40
CA GLY A 624 -8.75 18.41 10.82
C GLY A 624 -9.89 18.98 9.99
N THR A 625 -10.80 18.05 9.73
CA THR A 625 -12.21 18.34 9.47
C THR A 625 -12.96 18.60 10.78
N ASN A 626 -12.30 18.90 11.91
CA ASN A 626 -12.95 18.97 13.21
C ASN A 626 -14.00 20.08 13.27
N ASN A 627 -13.83 21.18 12.54
CA ASN A 627 -14.90 22.19 12.38
C ASN A 627 -16.18 21.65 11.73
N ALA A 628 -16.20 20.43 11.18
CA ALA A 628 -17.45 19.77 10.81
C ALA A 628 -18.32 19.45 12.03
N ASN A 629 -17.70 18.92 13.09
CA ASN A 629 -18.43 18.35 14.23
C ASN A 629 -18.19 19.09 15.56
N PHE A 630 -17.17 19.94 15.61
CA PHE A 630 -16.74 20.64 16.81
C PHE A 630 -16.69 22.15 16.58
N PRO A 631 -17.22 22.96 17.51
CA PRO A 631 -17.14 24.41 17.43
C PRO A 631 -15.72 24.90 17.75
N SER A 632 -15.34 26.05 17.20
CA SER A 632 -14.09 26.73 17.57
C SER A 632 -14.18 27.34 18.98
N GLU A 633 -15.37 27.81 19.35
CA GLU A 633 -15.70 28.31 20.68
C GLU A 633 -17.04 27.75 21.16
N THR A 634 -17.06 27.22 22.38
CA THR A 634 -18.27 26.79 23.08
C THR A 634 -18.59 27.78 24.19
N PHE A 635 -19.77 28.38 24.17
CA PHE A 635 -20.30 29.19 25.27
C PHE A 635 -21.33 28.37 26.05
N THR A 636 -21.05 28.07 27.31
CA THR A 636 -22.03 27.44 28.20
C THR A 636 -22.56 28.48 29.17
N TYR A 637 -23.83 28.81 29.05
CA TYR A 637 -24.50 29.69 29.99
C TYR A 637 -24.67 29.00 31.34
N GLU A 638 -24.18 29.64 32.40
CA GLU A 638 -24.35 29.15 33.77
C GLU A 638 -25.23 30.12 34.57
N PRO A 639 -26.48 29.76 34.94
CA PRO A 639 -27.38 30.67 35.65
C PRO A 639 -26.89 31.03 37.07
N LYS A 640 -25.92 30.30 37.62
CA LYS A 640 -25.32 30.54 38.93
C LYS A 640 -24.74 31.94 39.08
N TYR A 641 -24.26 32.56 38.00
CA TYR A 641 -23.72 33.93 38.02
C TYR A 641 -24.77 34.98 38.39
N LEU A 642 -26.03 34.81 37.97
CA LEU A 642 -27.11 35.73 38.33
C LEU A 642 -27.59 35.53 39.77
N ILE A 643 -27.51 34.30 40.28
CA ILE A 643 -28.08 33.92 41.58
C ILE A 643 -27.06 34.15 42.71
N GLN A 644 -25.82 33.72 42.53
CA GLN A 644 -24.81 33.68 43.60
C GLN A 644 -24.06 35.01 43.76
N LEU A 645 -23.90 35.79 42.69
CA LEU A 645 -23.30 37.13 42.79
C LEU A 645 -24.29 38.20 43.29
N ARG A 646 -25.58 37.84 43.43
CA ARG A 646 -26.66 38.73 43.86
C ARG A 646 -26.30 39.54 45.11
N ASP A 647 -25.68 38.89 46.09
CA ASP A 647 -25.38 39.51 47.39
C ASP A 647 -24.21 40.51 47.31
N LEU A 648 -23.41 40.47 46.24
CA LEU A 648 -22.30 41.40 45.98
C LEU A 648 -22.73 42.66 45.23
N TYR A 649 -23.75 42.57 44.38
CA TYR A 649 -24.23 43.71 43.60
C TYR A 649 -25.00 44.76 44.40
N GLY A 650 -25.61 44.35 45.53
CA GLY A 650 -26.28 45.26 46.46
C GLY A 650 -27.64 45.76 45.98
N VAL A 651 -28.68 45.03 46.41
CA VAL A 651 -30.13 45.29 46.24
C VAL A 651 -30.69 45.05 44.83
N TYR A 652 -31.67 44.15 44.75
CA TYR A 652 -32.52 43.98 43.58
C TYR A 652 -33.98 43.85 43.96
N THR A 653 -34.82 44.39 43.09
CA THR A 653 -36.27 44.20 43.08
C THR A 653 -36.60 43.08 42.10
N VAL A 654 -37.20 41.99 42.58
CA VAL A 654 -37.84 40.99 41.71
C VAL A 654 -39.13 41.62 41.18
N LYS A 655 -39.24 41.83 39.86
CA LYS A 655 -40.49 42.25 39.22
C LYS A 655 -41.13 41.04 38.56
N TRP A 656 -42.19 40.52 39.17
CA TRP A 656 -43.09 39.58 38.49
C TRP A 656 -43.91 40.36 37.46
N LEU A 657 -43.71 40.05 36.19
CA LEU A 657 -44.58 40.53 35.11
C LEU A 657 -45.71 39.50 34.95
N GLY A 658 -46.88 39.83 35.47
CA GLY A 658 -48.10 39.08 35.16
C GLY A 658 -48.49 39.33 33.71
N THR A 659 -48.46 38.28 32.89
CA THR A 659 -49.04 38.32 31.54
C THR A 659 -50.54 38.10 31.66
N ASN A 660 -51.34 39.12 31.31
CA ASN A 660 -52.75 38.94 30.96
C ASN A 660 -52.88 38.50 29.51
#